data_AF-A0A1T5IC85-F1
#
_entry.id   AF-A0A1T5IC85-F1
#
_cell.length_a   1.000
_cell.length_b   1.000
_cell.length_c   1.000
_cell.angle_alpha   90.00
_cell.angle_beta   90.00
_cell.angle_gamma   90.00
#
_symmetry.space_group_name_H-M   'P 1'
#
loop_
_entity.id
_entity.type
_entity.pdbx_description
1 polymer ?
#
loop_
_entity_poly.entity_id
_entity_poly.type
_entity_poly.pdbx_seq_one_letter_code
_entity_poly.pdbx_strand_id
1 'polypeptide(L)'
;MNRKNLVIILLVILLGVLIFMLFPRENEVTYTEEEKEWIIENEDEIFFMGYYNSPGEAIFVKKLCKILSKETGLNIVPYEDTWYNNMWLLKRGKLQMCSTMDITPQRLKYVKYTQPFKGLSAGIYSTFNDPIDQYENIKGKNIGVIKGVKLLNVLEERYKGISFNVILYDDMESMIDDLRSWEIDGYISTKNYDESTRDFYYFEIPSVSKNNNHIGIHKDYPELYSIIAKEVNYLIDIGWSDAIKEAINFELEKQNLPFNEIEMGYLAENPVMKIGLIDGYTLSGNRKDYLVDGIIPNIFKKIEFLTGMECQYFFDSYENLLKNKDIDLILTVKKDNDNYIYSNPIFSYKISVLGKKDMGFIKEIYDLEPYKLGVFANGYENKYLIEQMPNINIKEYNDFNELLNSIKTLKNEYVLLPDILVDVYISQFKDLRRKGILYERFNYMMAENNKAPLINIINKCLAVIDMDSVVYEEIEDLYNYRNSSKGALAIKIGIIIVILATIINLIIKKGGAQFKLIYTDRRTGINNRLWLEKKLKKDIDKYVFFQVKLKDLFILYESYGLKIYERILKKAIKSIKENLNESDILAIIDKETFIIAKENISDAKAEIFAKDLERSFGEKVLIYDMSYNFKNAVGWLNIDEDINDFDTLMECLNIAVYFSEKENKVVKYSYEIFSKYKDKFDFDKEFVRAVMNEKLMVLYRNVYDKSGEVFALDTSVTCYLKDYGDLNSKTFYQAAKRLNLRGKVDAILLKKIFNQLKEWNNQGKAIGIIVDLVDETIEKKSFIHWLMETIEKFEKIKLIIKLDEETIEDNIEQILFLEHERISFLVNNFGGKVLNTVEIKDIPVDIVCIDSDYILNIGENELYDDALNYIISLAKKSNKKVMVSDIVSKNQYDIIMKKNIDYVEGSYIKPYVKGEDIFYEYTNC
;
A
#
# COMPACT_ATOMS: atom_id res chain seq x y z
N MET A 1 6.25 -43.99 -20.34
CA MET A 1 6.64 -44.32 -18.95
C MET A 1 5.89 -45.60 -18.55
N ASN A 2 6.59 -46.64 -18.09
CA ASN A 2 6.00 -47.99 -17.92
C ASN A 2 5.18 -48.10 -16.61
N ARG A 3 4.04 -48.81 -16.61
CA ARG A 3 3.06 -48.87 -15.48
C ARG A 3 3.70 -49.30 -14.14
N LYS A 4 4.74 -50.14 -14.17
CA LYS A 4 5.48 -50.55 -12.97
C LYS A 4 6.17 -49.38 -12.25
N ASN A 5 6.67 -48.39 -12.99
CA ASN A 5 7.35 -47.24 -12.39
C ASN A 5 6.35 -46.30 -11.70
N LEU A 6 5.11 -46.21 -12.21
CA LEU A 6 4.06 -45.39 -11.60
C LEU A 6 3.64 -45.96 -10.24
N VAL A 7 3.55 -47.29 -10.13
CA VAL A 7 3.16 -47.98 -8.88
C VAL A 7 4.24 -47.85 -7.82
N ILE A 8 5.52 -47.92 -8.20
CA ILE A 8 6.65 -47.74 -7.28
C ILE A 8 6.70 -46.30 -6.76
N ILE A 9 6.47 -45.31 -7.64
CA ILE A 9 6.40 -43.89 -7.24
C ILE A 9 5.24 -43.66 -6.26
N LEU A 10 4.06 -44.23 -6.53
CA LEU A 10 2.90 -44.14 -5.64
C LEU A 10 3.17 -44.78 -4.28
N LEU A 11 3.83 -45.94 -4.23
CA LEU A 11 4.20 -46.60 -2.98
C LEU A 11 5.23 -45.81 -2.16
N VAL A 12 6.21 -45.18 -2.82
CA VAL A 12 7.21 -44.33 -2.14
C VAL A 12 6.55 -43.06 -1.58
N ILE A 13 5.60 -42.46 -2.31
CA ILE A 13 4.81 -41.32 -1.82
C ILE A 13 3.97 -41.73 -0.61
N LEU A 14 3.30 -42.89 -0.69
CA LEU A 14 2.46 -43.39 0.42
C LEU A 14 3.29 -43.69 1.67
N LEU A 15 4.48 -44.28 1.51
CA LEU A 15 5.40 -44.56 2.61
C LEU A 15 5.95 -43.25 3.22
N GLY A 16 6.24 -42.26 2.38
CA GLY A 16 6.63 -40.91 2.81
C GLY A 16 5.56 -40.23 3.65
N VAL A 17 4.29 -40.33 3.24
CA VAL A 17 3.13 -39.79 3.97
C VAL A 17 2.92 -40.52 5.31
N LEU A 18 3.07 -41.85 5.34
CA LEU A 18 2.95 -42.66 6.55
C LEU A 18 4.07 -42.38 7.56
N ILE A 19 5.29 -42.17 7.10
CA ILE A 19 6.43 -41.76 7.94
C ILE A 19 6.21 -40.35 8.48
N PHE A 20 5.62 -39.45 7.68
CA PHE A 20 5.27 -38.08 8.10
C PHE A 20 4.16 -38.04 9.17
N MET A 21 3.26 -39.03 9.19
CA MET A 21 2.22 -39.15 10.22
C MET A 21 2.71 -39.80 11.53
N LEU A 22 3.87 -40.46 11.53
CA LEU A 22 4.41 -41.20 12.68
C LEU A 22 5.40 -40.39 13.53
N PHE A 23 5.77 -39.18 13.11
CA PHE A 23 6.48 -38.23 13.96
C PHE A 23 5.45 -37.31 14.65
N PRO A 24 5.37 -37.30 16.00
CA PRO A 24 4.54 -36.32 16.69
C PRO A 24 5.06 -34.90 16.36
N ARG A 25 4.16 -33.94 16.18
CA ARG A 25 4.51 -32.51 16.23
C ARG A 25 5.02 -32.22 17.64
N GLU A 26 6.33 -32.23 17.83
CA GLU A 26 6.93 -31.69 19.05
C GLU A 26 6.71 -30.17 19.00
N ASN A 27 5.88 -29.67 19.93
CA ASN A 27 5.51 -28.27 20.20
C ASN A 27 4.19 -27.80 19.55
N GLU A 28 3.05 -28.07 20.20
CA GLU A 28 1.81 -27.30 20.01
C GLU A 28 1.63 -26.32 21.18
N VAL A 29 1.08 -25.12 20.91
CA VAL A 29 0.79 -24.12 21.94
C VAL A 29 -0.30 -24.66 22.88
N THR A 30 -0.06 -24.54 24.20
CA THR A 30 -1.00 -25.04 25.21
C THR A 30 -1.80 -23.90 25.82
N TYR A 31 -3.13 -23.99 25.67
CA TYR A 31 -4.10 -23.09 26.29
C TYR A 31 -4.66 -23.67 27.59
N THR A 32 -4.90 -22.78 28.55
CA THR A 32 -5.66 -23.07 29.77
C THR A 32 -7.14 -23.31 29.42
N GLU A 33 -7.89 -23.94 30.33
CA GLU A 33 -9.32 -24.19 30.08
C GLU A 33 -10.12 -22.87 29.95
N GLU A 34 -9.78 -21.85 30.75
CA GLU A 34 -10.38 -20.51 30.66
C GLU A 34 -10.13 -19.86 29.29
N GLU A 35 -8.91 -19.97 28.74
CA GLU A 35 -8.60 -19.45 27.40
C GLU A 35 -9.34 -20.20 26.29
N LYS A 36 -9.52 -21.52 26.43
CA LYS A 36 -10.28 -22.32 25.45
C LYS A 36 -11.76 -21.95 25.46
N GLU A 37 -12.36 -21.81 26.64
CA GLU A 37 -13.74 -21.35 26.79
C GLU A 37 -13.90 -19.95 26.18
N TRP A 38 -12.97 -19.03 26.48
CA TRP A 38 -12.99 -17.68 25.92
C TRP A 38 -12.87 -17.66 24.39
N ILE A 39 -12.01 -18.50 23.79
CA ILE A 39 -11.90 -18.60 22.32
C ILE A 39 -13.23 -19.06 21.71
N ILE A 40 -13.92 -20.02 22.33
CA ILE A 40 -15.21 -20.53 21.84
C ILE A 40 -16.30 -19.45 21.96
N GLU A 41 -16.33 -18.71 23.07
CA GLU A 41 -17.31 -17.63 23.27
C GLU A 41 -17.13 -16.47 22.28
N ASN A 42 -15.92 -16.29 21.74
CA ASN A 42 -15.55 -15.18 20.87
C ASN A 42 -15.19 -15.63 19.44
N GLU A 43 -15.62 -16.82 19.01
CA GLU A 43 -15.27 -17.37 17.70
C GLU A 43 -15.82 -16.54 16.52
N ASP A 44 -16.97 -15.89 16.74
CA ASP A 44 -17.64 -15.01 15.77
C ASP A 44 -17.21 -13.54 15.86
N GLU A 45 -16.43 -13.15 16.89
CA GLU A 45 -15.97 -11.77 17.06
C GLU A 45 -14.78 -11.43 16.15
N ILE A 46 -14.80 -10.22 15.57
CA ILE A 46 -13.69 -9.71 14.75
C ILE A 46 -12.71 -8.93 15.63
N PHE A 47 -11.46 -9.39 15.64
CA PHE A 47 -10.36 -8.71 16.34
C PHE A 47 -9.46 -7.97 15.35
N PHE A 48 -9.44 -6.64 15.43
CA PHE A 48 -8.65 -5.84 14.50
C PHE A 48 -7.20 -5.67 14.97
N MET A 49 -6.25 -5.95 14.07
CA MET A 49 -4.83 -5.65 14.25
C MET A 49 -4.41 -4.46 13.39
N GLY A 50 -4.28 -3.30 14.03
CA GLY A 50 -3.84 -2.07 13.37
C GLY A 50 -2.39 -2.16 12.92
N TYR A 51 -2.10 -1.65 11.72
CA TYR A 51 -0.75 -1.51 11.22
C TYR A 51 -0.62 -0.27 10.35
N TYR A 52 0.62 0.21 10.24
CA TYR A 52 0.92 1.37 9.42
C TYR A 52 1.07 0.98 7.95
N ASN A 53 0.53 1.79 7.04
CA ASN A 53 0.59 1.54 5.59
C ASN A 53 2.01 1.78 5.03
N SER A 54 2.94 0.91 5.39
CA SER A 54 4.15 0.67 4.61
C SER A 54 4.02 -0.68 3.89
N PRO A 55 4.40 -0.81 2.60
CA PRO A 55 4.18 -2.03 1.84
C PRO A 55 4.77 -3.30 2.49
N GLY A 56 5.95 -3.20 3.10
CA GLY A 56 6.58 -4.30 3.84
C GLY A 56 5.80 -4.71 5.09
N GLU A 57 5.35 -3.75 5.88
CA GLU A 57 4.56 -4.00 7.09
C GLU A 57 3.16 -4.54 6.76
N ALA A 58 2.53 -4.02 5.71
CA ALA A 58 1.22 -4.47 5.26
C ALA A 58 1.20 -5.95 4.89
N ILE A 59 2.23 -6.42 4.18
CA ILE A 59 2.37 -7.83 3.82
C ILE A 59 2.63 -8.67 5.07
N PHE A 60 3.53 -8.22 5.96
CA PHE A 60 3.84 -8.89 7.21
C PHE A 60 2.57 -9.07 8.07
N VAL A 61 1.84 -7.98 8.33
CA VAL A 61 0.66 -8.01 9.20
C VAL A 61 -0.49 -8.82 8.59
N LYS A 62 -0.72 -8.73 7.28
CA LYS A 62 -1.73 -9.56 6.59
C LYS A 62 -1.40 -11.06 6.71
N LYS A 63 -0.13 -11.45 6.62
CA LYS A 63 0.29 -12.84 6.82
C LYS A 63 0.21 -13.26 8.29
N LEU A 64 0.65 -12.40 9.20
CA LEU A 64 0.62 -12.65 10.64
C LEU A 64 -0.82 -12.86 11.13
N CYS A 65 -1.76 -12.01 10.74
CA CYS A 65 -3.17 -12.18 11.07
C CYS A 65 -3.69 -13.54 10.60
N LYS A 66 -3.41 -13.95 9.35
CA LYS A 66 -3.83 -15.26 8.84
C LYS A 66 -3.27 -16.44 9.63
N ILE A 67 -2.02 -16.33 10.07
CA ILE A 67 -1.38 -17.38 10.88
C ILE A 67 -2.03 -17.42 12.26
N LEU A 68 -2.14 -16.28 12.93
CA LEU A 68 -2.75 -16.20 14.25
C LEU A 68 -4.21 -16.68 14.23
N SER A 69 -5.02 -16.28 13.24
CA SER A 69 -6.40 -16.76 13.10
C SER A 69 -6.47 -18.27 12.91
N LYS A 70 -5.54 -18.83 12.13
CA LYS A 70 -5.50 -20.27 11.87
C LYS A 70 -5.08 -21.08 13.09
N GLU A 71 -4.08 -20.61 13.84
CA GLU A 71 -3.55 -21.35 14.99
C GLU A 71 -4.42 -21.17 16.25
N THR A 72 -5.07 -20.00 16.42
CA THR A 72 -5.95 -19.72 17.57
C THR A 72 -7.42 -20.09 17.36
N GLY A 73 -7.91 -20.07 16.11
CA GLY A 73 -9.34 -20.15 15.79
C GLY A 73 -10.09 -18.82 15.86
N LEU A 74 -9.45 -17.72 16.28
CA LEU A 74 -10.06 -16.39 16.37
C LEU A 74 -10.11 -15.70 15.00
N ASN A 75 -11.06 -14.79 14.79
CA ASN A 75 -11.14 -13.99 13.57
C ASN A 75 -10.30 -12.70 13.67
N ILE A 76 -8.99 -12.82 13.47
CA ILE A 76 -8.06 -11.68 13.51
C ILE A 76 -7.91 -11.08 12.11
N VAL A 77 -8.25 -9.79 11.98
CA VAL A 77 -8.29 -9.08 10.70
C VAL A 77 -7.31 -7.91 10.70
N PRO A 78 -6.47 -7.76 9.65
CA PRO A 78 -5.55 -6.63 9.54
C PRO A 78 -6.32 -5.33 9.29
N TYR A 79 -6.04 -4.28 10.07
CA TYR A 79 -6.63 -2.95 9.96
C TYR A 79 -5.58 -1.93 9.52
N GLU A 80 -5.75 -1.37 8.32
CA GLU A 80 -4.80 -0.44 7.72
C GLU A 80 -5.20 1.02 7.98
N ASP A 81 -4.31 1.78 8.63
CA ASP A 81 -4.47 3.22 8.82
C ASP A 81 -3.12 3.92 9.10
N THR A 82 -3.16 5.25 9.26
CA THR A 82 -2.04 6.04 9.77
C THR A 82 -1.64 5.59 11.17
N TRP A 83 -0.35 5.75 11.51
CA TRP A 83 0.15 5.41 12.83
C TRP A 83 -0.58 6.20 13.92
N TYR A 84 -0.84 7.48 13.67
CA TYR A 84 -1.57 8.34 14.58
C TYR A 84 -2.99 7.82 14.86
N ASN A 85 -3.75 7.43 13.82
CA ASN A 85 -5.10 6.93 13.99
C ASN A 85 -5.12 5.57 14.71
N ASN A 86 -4.23 4.64 14.33
CA ASN A 86 -4.08 3.37 15.04
C ASN A 86 -3.83 3.59 16.54
N MET A 87 -2.97 4.56 16.90
CA MET A 87 -2.73 4.89 18.31
C MET A 87 -3.94 5.54 18.99
N TRP A 88 -4.67 6.39 18.27
CA TRP A 88 -5.88 7.04 18.77
C TRP A 88 -6.99 6.01 19.06
N LEU A 89 -7.24 5.09 18.13
CA LEU A 89 -8.21 4.01 18.27
C LEU A 89 -7.82 3.03 19.37
N LEU A 90 -6.54 2.61 19.39
CA LEU A 90 -6.01 1.71 20.41
C LEU A 90 -6.18 2.31 21.81
N LYS A 91 -5.89 3.60 22.00
CA LYS A 91 -6.03 4.27 23.31
C LYS A 91 -7.48 4.33 23.82
N ARG A 92 -8.46 4.30 22.92
CA ARG A 92 -9.89 4.36 23.24
C ARG A 92 -10.53 2.97 23.32
N GLY A 93 -9.75 1.89 23.19
CA GLY A 93 -10.26 0.52 23.15
C GLY A 93 -11.09 0.20 21.89
N LYS A 94 -11.05 1.06 20.87
CA LYS A 94 -11.76 0.86 19.59
C LYS A 94 -10.97 -0.02 18.60
N LEU A 95 -9.67 -0.18 18.84
CA LEU A 95 -8.79 -1.13 18.17
C LEU A 95 -8.21 -2.07 19.22
N GLN A 96 -8.33 -3.39 19.03
CA GLN A 96 -7.95 -4.37 20.06
C GLN A 96 -6.44 -4.56 20.14
N MET A 97 -5.76 -4.58 19.00
CA MET A 97 -4.32 -4.76 18.95
C MET A 97 -3.68 -3.95 17.81
N CYS A 98 -2.38 -3.70 17.91
CA CYS A 98 -1.60 -3.03 16.88
C CYS A 98 -0.21 -3.68 16.77
N SER A 99 0.25 -3.87 15.54
CA SER A 99 1.55 -4.47 15.23
C SER A 99 2.69 -3.45 15.38
N THR A 100 3.93 -3.95 15.29
CA THR A 100 5.18 -3.16 15.20
C THR A 100 5.34 -2.07 16.26
N MET A 101 4.74 -2.28 17.44
CA MET A 101 4.69 -1.27 18.48
C MET A 101 5.95 -1.21 19.33
N ASP A 102 6.44 0.02 19.50
CA ASP A 102 7.38 0.37 20.56
C ASP A 102 6.70 0.53 21.92
N ILE A 103 7.41 0.05 22.95
CA ILE A 103 7.07 0.32 24.35
C ILE A 103 7.45 1.77 24.71
N THR A 104 6.47 2.51 25.24
CA THR A 104 6.67 3.85 25.84
C THR A 104 5.96 3.95 27.19
N PRO A 105 6.45 4.80 28.13
CA PRO A 105 5.79 5.01 29.41
C PRO A 105 4.32 5.45 29.30
N GLN A 106 3.97 6.21 28.25
CA GLN A 106 2.59 6.65 28.01
C GLN A 106 1.69 5.48 27.57
N ARG A 107 2.18 4.61 26.67
CA ARG A 107 1.42 3.49 26.13
C ARG A 107 1.24 2.36 27.13
N LEU A 108 2.22 2.14 28.02
CA LEU A 108 2.12 1.20 29.14
C LEU A 108 0.92 1.45 30.06
N LYS A 109 0.29 2.63 29.99
CA LYS A 109 -0.94 2.93 30.73
C LYS A 109 -2.14 2.15 30.20
N TYR A 110 -2.23 1.90 28.89
CA TYR A 110 -3.41 1.31 28.23
C TYR A 110 -3.10 0.10 27.33
N VAL A 111 -1.83 -0.26 27.13
CA VAL A 111 -1.39 -1.38 26.28
C VAL A 111 -0.60 -2.42 27.08
N LYS A 112 -0.78 -3.71 26.77
CA LYS A 112 0.10 -4.84 27.11
C LYS A 112 0.87 -5.28 25.86
N TYR A 113 2.09 -5.78 26.03
CA TYR A 113 3.00 -6.07 24.93
C TYR A 113 3.43 -7.55 24.94
N THR A 114 3.51 -8.16 23.74
CA THR A 114 4.07 -9.50 23.54
C THR A 114 5.58 -9.54 23.82
N GLN A 115 6.27 -10.66 23.56
CA GLN A 115 7.73 -10.62 23.40
C GLN A 115 8.11 -9.85 22.13
N PRO A 116 9.29 -9.22 22.10
CA PRO A 116 9.77 -8.54 20.90
C PRO A 116 10.06 -9.55 19.80
N PHE A 117 9.76 -9.17 18.57
CA PHE A 117 10.15 -9.90 17.37
C PHE A 117 11.05 -9.03 16.47
N LYS A 118 11.73 -9.68 15.51
CA LYS A 118 12.66 -9.01 14.59
C LYS A 118 11.86 -7.99 13.75
N GLY A 119 12.28 -6.73 13.84
CA GLY A 119 11.72 -5.60 13.10
C GLY A 119 12.67 -5.07 12.03
N LEU A 120 12.18 -4.16 11.19
CA LEU A 120 12.99 -3.44 10.20
C LEU A 120 13.93 -2.44 10.90
N SER A 121 15.15 -2.27 10.38
CA SER A 121 16.10 -1.28 10.92
C SER A 121 15.53 0.14 10.75
N ALA A 122 15.87 1.08 11.63
CA ALA A 122 15.41 2.47 11.55
C ALA A 122 16.56 3.37 11.14
N GLY A 123 16.25 4.39 10.36
CA GLY A 123 17.25 5.18 9.70
C GLY A 123 16.70 6.49 9.16
N ILE A 124 17.58 7.22 8.51
CA ILE A 124 17.30 8.50 7.88
C ILE A 124 17.34 8.28 6.37
N TYR A 125 16.24 8.59 5.71
CA TYR A 125 16.18 8.74 4.27
C TYR A 125 16.55 10.18 3.90
N SER A 126 17.38 10.35 2.88
CA SER A 126 17.78 11.64 2.32
C SER A 126 17.95 11.52 0.81
N THR A 127 18.14 12.62 0.09
CA THR A 127 18.42 12.52 -1.35
C THR A 127 19.81 11.94 -1.61
N PHE A 128 20.04 11.31 -2.77
CA PHE A 128 21.38 10.85 -3.17
C PHE A 128 22.35 12.00 -3.48
N ASN A 129 21.84 13.19 -3.79
CA ASN A 129 22.65 14.36 -4.13
C ASN A 129 23.25 15.04 -2.89
N ASP A 130 22.55 14.94 -1.75
CA ASP A 130 23.01 15.46 -0.45
C ASP A 130 22.73 14.40 0.63
N PRO A 131 23.50 13.29 0.64
CA PRO A 131 23.21 12.17 1.52
C PRO A 131 23.55 12.49 2.98
N ILE A 132 22.63 12.15 3.89
CA ILE A 132 22.89 12.11 5.32
C ILE A 132 23.46 10.72 5.62
N ASP A 133 24.78 10.56 5.55
CA ASP A 133 25.49 9.27 5.65
C ASP A 133 26.31 9.09 6.94
N GLN A 134 26.31 10.11 7.77
CA GLN A 134 26.86 10.12 9.12
C GLN A 134 26.08 11.13 9.96
N TYR A 135 26.14 10.94 11.27
CA TYR A 135 25.34 11.67 12.22
C TYR A 135 25.60 13.19 12.19
N GLU A 136 26.83 13.62 11.94
CA GLU A 136 27.22 15.03 11.88
C GLU A 136 26.53 15.79 10.74
N ASN A 137 26.11 15.10 9.68
CA ASN A 137 25.46 15.72 8.51
C ASN A 137 24.01 16.13 8.77
N ILE A 138 23.39 15.69 9.86
CA ILE A 138 22.02 16.10 10.21
C ILE A 138 21.94 17.53 10.74
N LYS A 139 23.08 18.13 11.11
CA LYS A 139 23.11 19.43 11.80
C LYS A 139 22.53 20.55 10.93
N GLY A 140 21.52 21.23 11.46
CA GLY A 140 20.86 22.36 10.80
C GLY A 140 19.93 21.98 9.65
N LYS A 141 19.69 20.67 9.44
CA LYS A 141 18.81 20.13 8.40
C LYS A 141 17.36 20.08 8.85
N ASN A 142 16.44 20.14 7.90
CA ASN A 142 15.01 19.93 8.06
C ASN A 142 14.70 18.43 7.95
N ILE A 143 14.33 17.81 9.07
CA ILE A 143 14.09 16.37 9.16
C ILE A 143 12.61 16.08 9.39
N GLY A 144 12.00 15.39 8.44
CA GLY A 144 10.62 14.90 8.50
C GLY A 144 10.45 13.74 9.48
N VAL A 145 9.36 13.77 10.26
CA VAL A 145 8.99 12.71 11.21
C VAL A 145 7.48 12.52 11.24
N ILE A 146 7.02 11.26 11.18
CA ILE A 146 5.61 10.93 11.41
C ILE A 146 5.20 11.18 12.87
N LYS A 147 4.10 11.91 13.08
CA LYS A 147 3.58 12.23 14.41
C LYS A 147 3.35 10.96 15.24
N GLY A 148 3.83 10.99 16.49
CA GLY A 148 3.61 9.92 17.47
C GLY A 148 4.52 8.69 17.33
N VAL A 149 5.50 8.71 16.41
CA VAL A 149 6.55 7.68 16.32
C VAL A 149 7.66 7.96 17.34
N LYS A 150 8.19 6.91 17.99
CA LYS A 150 9.20 7.03 19.06
C LYS A 150 10.60 7.41 18.54
N LEU A 151 10.86 7.20 17.25
CA LEU A 151 12.19 7.34 16.63
C LEU A 151 12.83 8.71 16.86
N LEU A 152 12.02 9.79 16.92
CA LEU A 152 12.53 11.13 17.22
C LEU A 152 13.17 11.22 18.61
N ASN A 153 12.51 10.69 19.64
CA ASN A 153 13.02 10.73 21.01
C ASN A 153 14.33 9.94 21.13
N VAL A 154 14.45 8.82 20.41
CA VAL A 154 15.67 8.00 20.40
C VAL A 154 16.83 8.75 19.78
N LEU A 155 16.57 9.49 18.70
CA LEU A 155 17.56 10.37 18.11
C LEU A 155 17.95 11.47 19.09
N GLU A 156 17.01 12.25 19.61
CA GLU A 156 17.30 13.33 20.58
C GLU A 156 18.05 12.86 21.83
N GLU A 157 17.72 11.67 22.36
CA GLU A 157 18.36 11.10 23.56
C GLU A 157 19.79 10.63 23.29
N ARG A 158 20.02 9.95 22.16
CA ARG A 158 21.31 9.36 21.82
C ARG A 158 22.31 10.40 21.33
N TYR A 159 21.79 11.45 20.71
CA TYR A 159 22.54 12.41 19.94
C TYR A 159 22.40 13.82 20.52
N LYS A 160 22.51 13.91 21.85
CA LYS A 160 22.45 15.17 22.61
C LYS A 160 23.54 16.14 22.17
N GLY A 161 23.14 17.33 21.73
CA GLY A 161 24.04 18.44 21.42
C GLY A 161 24.12 18.85 19.94
N ILE A 162 23.45 18.14 19.04
CA ILE A 162 23.26 18.57 17.64
C ILE A 162 21.83 19.05 17.43
N SER A 163 21.70 20.27 16.91
CA SER A 163 20.42 20.89 16.57
C SER A 163 20.06 20.64 15.10
N PHE A 164 18.87 20.13 14.84
CA PHE A 164 18.23 20.03 13.54
C PHE A 164 16.75 20.42 13.69
N ASN A 165 16.10 20.79 12.58
CA ASN A 165 14.70 21.22 12.61
C ASN A 165 13.82 19.99 12.36
N VAL A 166 12.79 19.79 13.18
CA VAL A 166 11.85 18.68 13.03
C VAL A 166 10.58 19.18 12.36
N ILE A 167 10.17 18.51 11.28
CA ILE A 167 8.90 18.78 10.59
C ILE A 167 8.00 17.55 10.78
N LEU A 168 6.80 17.78 11.30
CA LEU A 168 5.89 16.71 11.68
C LEU A 168 4.85 16.45 10.58
N TYR A 169 4.72 15.19 10.19
CA TYR A 169 3.80 14.73 9.15
C TYR A 169 2.74 13.77 9.71
N ASP A 170 1.54 13.80 9.12
CA ASP A 170 0.45 12.88 9.44
C ASP A 170 0.55 11.56 8.67
N ASP A 171 1.14 11.60 7.47
CA ASP A 171 1.33 10.45 6.58
C ASP A 171 2.72 10.47 5.89
N MET A 172 3.17 9.30 5.42
CA MET A 172 4.49 9.15 4.77
C MET A 172 4.51 9.72 3.36
N GLU A 173 3.38 9.74 2.65
CA GLU A 173 3.33 10.17 1.24
C GLU A 173 3.67 11.66 1.14
N SER A 174 3.03 12.48 1.98
CA SER A 174 3.33 13.91 2.13
C SER A 174 4.80 14.16 2.52
N MET A 175 5.34 13.36 3.45
CA MET A 175 6.72 13.48 3.90
C MET A 175 7.73 13.13 2.80
N ILE A 176 7.43 12.09 2.02
CA ILE A 176 8.24 11.66 0.88
C ILE A 176 8.17 12.70 -0.24
N ASP A 177 7.00 13.25 -0.55
CA ASP A 177 6.84 14.26 -1.58
C ASP A 177 7.56 15.57 -1.24
N ASP A 178 7.58 15.96 0.04
CA ASP A 178 8.39 17.08 0.52
C ASP A 178 9.89 16.80 0.41
N LEU A 179 10.34 15.56 0.62
CA LEU A 179 11.73 15.18 0.35
C LEU A 179 12.05 15.25 -1.15
N ARG A 180 11.14 14.80 -2.03
CA ARG A 180 11.30 14.91 -3.50
C ARG A 180 11.35 16.36 -3.97
N SER A 181 10.59 17.22 -3.30
CA SER A 181 10.46 18.65 -3.61
C SER A 181 11.53 19.51 -2.94
N TRP A 182 12.46 18.89 -2.18
CA TRP A 182 13.54 19.57 -1.44
C TRP A 182 13.04 20.55 -0.36
N GLU A 183 11.80 20.37 0.12
CA GLU A 183 11.24 21.14 1.26
C GLU A 183 11.81 20.63 2.60
N ILE A 184 12.18 19.34 2.64
CA ILE A 184 12.93 18.72 3.73
C ILE A 184 14.22 18.10 3.20
N ASP A 185 15.24 18.01 4.06
CA ASP A 185 16.54 17.46 3.72
C ASP A 185 16.62 15.93 3.91
N GLY A 186 15.77 15.40 4.79
CA GLY A 186 15.65 13.97 5.05
C GLY A 186 14.45 13.65 5.93
N TYR A 187 14.12 12.38 6.10
CA TYR A 187 13.09 11.94 7.04
C TYR A 187 13.50 10.67 7.78
N ILE A 188 12.93 10.48 8.96
CA ILE A 188 13.22 9.32 9.82
C ILE A 188 12.10 8.28 9.65
N SER A 189 12.47 7.06 9.31
CA SER A 189 11.54 5.94 9.18
C SER A 189 12.23 4.60 9.42
N THR A 190 11.44 3.56 9.63
CA THR A 190 11.92 2.19 9.42
C THR A 190 12.27 1.96 7.95
N LYS A 191 13.28 1.14 7.70
CA LYS A 191 13.74 0.74 6.37
C LYS A 191 12.63 -0.02 5.67
N ASN A 192 12.08 0.58 4.62
CA ASN A 192 11.13 -0.02 3.70
C ASN A 192 11.79 -0.10 2.32
N TYR A 193 11.46 -1.12 1.51
CA TYR A 193 12.03 -1.29 0.17
C TYR A 193 10.99 -1.11 -0.96
N ASP A 194 10.00 -0.26 -0.71
CA ASP A 194 8.97 0.06 -1.68
C ASP A 194 9.49 0.97 -2.82
N GLU A 195 8.69 1.12 -3.89
CA GLU A 195 9.04 1.99 -5.03
C GLU A 195 9.24 3.46 -4.63
N SER A 196 8.53 3.92 -3.60
CA SER A 196 8.52 5.32 -3.20
C SER A 196 9.83 5.77 -2.54
N THR A 197 10.53 4.85 -1.87
CA THR A 197 11.79 5.13 -1.19
C THR A 197 13.06 4.85 -2.01
N ARG A 198 12.92 4.33 -3.25
CA ARG A 198 14.06 3.90 -4.10
C ARG A 198 14.98 5.04 -4.53
N ASP A 199 14.44 6.24 -4.64
CA ASP A 199 15.18 7.42 -5.10
C ASP A 199 15.94 8.13 -3.97
N PHE A 200 15.97 7.52 -2.78
CA PHE A 200 16.58 8.11 -1.60
C PHE A 200 17.74 7.26 -1.08
N TYR A 201 18.74 7.96 -0.57
CA TYR A 201 19.80 7.41 0.23
C TYR A 201 19.27 7.06 1.63
N TYR A 202 19.57 5.87 2.14
CA TYR A 202 19.18 5.43 3.48
C TYR A 202 20.40 5.22 4.37
N PHE A 203 20.47 5.98 5.46
CA PHE A 203 21.44 5.77 6.52
C PHE A 203 20.79 5.08 7.71
N GLU A 204 21.15 3.81 7.90
CA GLU A 204 20.72 3.06 9.07
C GLU A 204 21.32 3.68 10.34
N ILE A 205 20.48 4.01 11.31
CA ILE A 205 20.95 4.47 12.62
C ILE A 205 21.27 3.21 13.44
N PRO A 206 22.54 2.94 13.75
CA PRO A 206 22.91 1.71 14.44
C PRO A 206 22.17 1.61 15.79
N SER A 207 21.71 0.40 16.13
CA SER A 207 21.03 0.07 17.41
C SER A 207 19.65 0.72 17.68
N VAL A 208 19.01 1.40 16.72
CA VAL A 208 17.68 2.01 16.92
C VAL A 208 16.50 1.05 16.66
N SER A 209 16.68 -0.13 16.04
CA SER A 209 15.57 -1.10 15.96
C SER A 209 15.98 -2.54 15.59
N LYS A 210 17.08 -3.06 16.15
CA LYS A 210 17.32 -4.51 16.10
C LYS A 210 16.71 -5.15 17.37
N ASN A 211 15.48 -5.67 17.26
CA ASN A 211 14.73 -6.49 18.23
C ASN A 211 13.79 -5.79 19.26
N ASN A 212 13.03 -4.76 18.88
CA ASN A 212 12.11 -4.07 19.81
C ASN A 212 10.65 -3.95 19.32
N ASN A 213 10.25 -4.62 18.25
CA ASN A 213 8.87 -4.56 17.76
C ASN A 213 8.00 -5.55 18.52
N HIS A 214 6.86 -5.09 19.01
CA HIS A 214 5.90 -5.88 19.77
C HIS A 214 4.52 -5.81 19.11
N ILE A 215 3.66 -6.79 19.38
CA ILE A 215 2.22 -6.58 19.22
C ILE A 215 1.76 -5.95 20.53
N GLY A 216 1.14 -4.77 20.44
CA GLY A 216 0.48 -4.14 21.57
C GLY A 216 -1.01 -4.48 21.57
N ILE A 217 -1.51 -5.01 22.67
CA ILE A 217 -2.91 -5.37 22.89
C ILE A 217 -3.49 -4.43 23.93
N HIS A 218 -4.68 -3.88 23.68
CA HIS A 218 -5.34 -2.99 24.64
C HIS A 218 -5.63 -3.72 25.95
N LYS A 219 -5.47 -3.03 27.09
CA LYS A 219 -5.57 -3.64 28.43
C LYS A 219 -6.93 -4.22 28.77
N ASP A 220 -7.97 -3.76 28.09
CA ASP A 220 -9.35 -4.26 28.28
C ASP A 220 -9.54 -5.66 27.68
N TYR A 221 -8.53 -6.22 26.99
CA TYR A 221 -8.55 -7.57 26.41
C TYR A 221 -7.44 -8.47 27.00
N PRO A 222 -7.49 -8.83 28.30
CA PRO A 222 -6.44 -9.59 28.96
C PRO A 222 -6.30 -11.04 28.48
N GLU A 223 -7.39 -11.70 28.08
CA GLU A 223 -7.41 -13.06 27.54
C GLU A 223 -6.80 -13.09 26.13
N LEU A 224 -7.23 -12.17 25.26
CA LEU A 224 -6.66 -11.96 23.93
C LEU A 224 -5.15 -11.72 24.02
N TYR A 225 -4.70 -10.89 24.97
CA TYR A 225 -3.27 -10.69 25.23
C TYR A 225 -2.55 -12.01 25.55
N SER A 226 -3.11 -12.84 26.44
CA SER A 226 -2.50 -14.10 26.86
C SER A 226 -2.34 -15.07 25.67
N ILE A 227 -3.40 -15.23 24.88
CA ILE A 227 -3.44 -16.11 23.70
C ILE A 227 -2.42 -15.66 22.65
N ILE A 228 -2.48 -14.38 22.25
CA ILE A 228 -1.58 -13.83 21.23
C ILE A 228 -0.12 -13.87 21.68
N ALA A 229 0.16 -13.61 22.97
CA ALA A 229 1.52 -13.69 23.49
C ALA A 229 2.10 -15.10 23.43
N LYS A 230 1.30 -16.15 23.71
CA LYS A 230 1.75 -17.55 23.60
C LYS A 230 2.05 -17.95 22.16
N GLU A 231 1.19 -17.57 21.23
CA GLU A 231 1.40 -17.81 19.80
C GLU A 231 2.64 -17.10 19.27
N VAL A 232 2.82 -15.82 19.60
CA VAL A 232 4.01 -15.06 19.21
C VAL A 232 5.28 -15.70 19.77
N ASN A 233 5.28 -16.14 21.02
CA ASN A 233 6.43 -16.84 21.62
C ASN A 233 6.75 -18.13 20.87
N TYR A 234 5.73 -18.92 20.54
CA TYR A 234 5.92 -20.14 19.77
C TYR A 234 6.49 -19.88 18.37
N LEU A 235 5.98 -18.85 17.68
CA LEU A 235 6.52 -18.41 16.38
C LEU A 235 7.98 -17.95 16.46
N ILE A 236 8.38 -17.33 17.58
CA ILE A 236 9.77 -16.95 17.84
C ILE A 236 10.63 -18.21 18.04
N ASP A 237 10.17 -19.18 18.85
CA ASP A 237 10.92 -20.40 19.18
C ASP A 237 11.18 -21.30 17.97
N ILE A 238 10.21 -21.40 17.05
CA ILE A 238 10.37 -22.18 15.80
C ILE A 238 11.06 -21.38 14.69
N GLY A 239 11.43 -20.13 14.95
CA GLY A 239 12.13 -19.25 14.02
C GLY A 239 11.30 -18.90 12.78
N TRP A 240 10.25 -18.09 12.95
CA TRP A 240 9.40 -17.43 11.93
C TRP A 240 9.40 -18.16 10.57
N SER A 241 8.35 -18.94 10.28
CA SER A 241 8.25 -19.82 9.10
C SER A 241 8.82 -19.23 7.79
N ASP A 242 9.34 -20.08 6.91
CA ASP A 242 9.87 -19.69 5.58
C ASP A 242 8.91 -18.79 4.76
N ALA A 243 7.60 -18.89 4.99
CA ALA A 243 6.59 -18.03 4.37
C ALA A 243 6.61 -16.56 4.84
N ILE A 244 7.12 -16.27 6.04
CA ILE A 244 7.33 -14.92 6.57
C ILE A 244 8.70 -14.39 6.14
N LYS A 245 9.72 -15.24 6.10
CA LYS A 245 11.03 -14.94 5.48
C LYS A 245 10.89 -14.58 4.00
N GLU A 246 10.05 -15.31 3.24
CA GLU A 246 9.69 -14.96 1.85
C GLU A 246 9.00 -13.61 1.74
N ALA A 247 8.18 -13.21 2.73
CA ALA A 247 7.53 -11.90 2.71
C ALA A 247 8.51 -10.74 2.90
N ILE A 248 9.55 -10.95 3.70
CA ILE A 248 10.65 -10.01 3.91
C ILE A 248 11.57 -9.97 2.67
N ASN A 249 11.78 -11.11 2.01
CA ASN A 249 12.68 -11.24 0.86
C ASN A 249 12.06 -10.90 -0.51
N PHE A 250 10.73 -10.80 -0.63
CA PHE A 250 10.02 -10.58 -1.90
C PHE A 250 10.31 -9.22 -2.57
N GLU A 251 10.89 -8.25 -1.85
CA GLU A 251 11.21 -6.92 -2.40
C GLU A 251 12.47 -6.86 -3.26
N LEU A 252 13.35 -7.88 -3.23
CA LEU A 252 14.55 -7.91 -4.08
C LEU A 252 14.25 -8.22 -5.55
N GLU A 253 13.15 -8.92 -5.86
CA GLU A 253 12.85 -9.40 -7.22
C GLU A 253 12.35 -8.32 -8.20
N LYS A 254 12.21 -7.06 -7.75
CA LYS A 254 11.58 -5.97 -8.55
C LYS A 254 12.31 -4.61 -8.57
N GLN A 255 13.56 -4.53 -8.14
CA GLN A 255 14.25 -3.24 -8.01
C GLN A 255 15.07 -2.88 -9.27
N ASN A 256 14.64 -1.83 -10.00
CA ASN A 256 15.54 -1.06 -10.86
C ASN A 256 16.22 -0.01 -9.98
N LEU A 257 17.55 -0.08 -9.81
CA LEU A 257 18.31 0.94 -9.09
C LEU A 257 18.43 2.21 -9.97
N PRO A 258 18.23 3.42 -9.41
CA PRO A 258 18.35 4.67 -10.15
C PRO A 258 19.82 5.03 -10.38
N PHE A 259 20.45 4.45 -11.39
CA PHE A 259 21.78 4.83 -11.84
C PHE A 259 21.72 6.14 -12.65
N ASN A 260 22.60 7.09 -12.36
CA ASN A 260 22.69 8.34 -13.13
C ASN A 260 23.39 8.09 -14.48
N GLU A 261 23.43 9.10 -15.38
CA GLU A 261 24.03 8.93 -16.71
C GLU A 261 25.49 8.49 -16.68
N ILE A 262 26.28 8.96 -15.70
CA ILE A 262 27.70 8.59 -15.54
C ILE A 262 27.81 7.12 -15.14
N GLU A 263 26.98 6.68 -14.20
CA GLU A 263 26.96 5.29 -13.70
C GLU A 263 26.41 4.33 -14.76
N MET A 264 25.35 4.70 -15.48
CA MET A 264 24.83 3.92 -16.60
C MET A 264 25.86 3.79 -17.73
N GLY A 265 26.60 4.88 -18.02
CA GLY A 265 27.73 4.84 -18.95
C GLY A 265 28.84 3.90 -18.45
N TYR A 266 29.19 3.99 -17.17
CA TYR A 266 30.18 3.12 -16.54
C TYR A 266 29.77 1.63 -16.62
N LEU A 267 28.51 1.30 -16.32
CA LEU A 267 27.96 -0.06 -16.40
C LEU A 267 27.98 -0.60 -17.84
N ALA A 268 27.69 0.25 -18.83
CA ALA A 268 27.72 -0.15 -20.23
C ALA A 268 29.15 -0.40 -20.75
N GLU A 269 30.13 0.39 -20.28
CA GLU A 269 31.55 0.27 -20.68
C GLU A 269 32.31 -0.83 -19.92
N ASN A 270 31.88 -1.15 -18.70
CA ASN A 270 32.57 -2.09 -17.79
C ASN A 270 31.63 -3.23 -17.40
N PRO A 271 31.35 -4.20 -18.31
CA PRO A 271 30.44 -5.31 -18.02
C PRO A 271 31.01 -6.33 -17.01
N VAL A 272 32.30 -6.25 -16.69
CA VAL A 272 32.99 -7.17 -15.79
C VAL A 272 33.63 -6.37 -14.64
N MET A 273 33.41 -6.83 -13.41
CA MET A 273 33.97 -6.29 -12.19
C MET A 273 35.01 -7.25 -11.61
N LYS A 274 36.27 -6.84 -11.54
CA LYS A 274 37.36 -7.66 -11.01
C LYS A 274 37.58 -7.37 -9.52
N ILE A 275 37.34 -8.37 -8.68
CA ILE A 275 37.31 -8.23 -7.23
C ILE A 275 38.51 -8.97 -6.63
N GLY A 276 39.37 -8.22 -5.96
CA GLY A 276 40.47 -8.72 -5.16
C GLY A 276 39.99 -9.19 -3.79
N LEU A 277 40.10 -10.49 -3.56
CA LEU A 277 39.78 -11.15 -2.31
C LEU A 277 41.06 -11.62 -1.63
N ILE A 278 41.18 -11.37 -0.33
CA ILE A 278 42.38 -11.75 0.41
C ILE A 278 42.37 -13.27 0.60
N ASP A 279 43.41 -13.95 0.12
CA ASP A 279 43.50 -15.41 0.22
C ASP A 279 43.54 -15.86 1.69
N GLY A 280 42.71 -16.85 2.03
CA GLY A 280 42.55 -17.35 3.39
C GLY A 280 41.65 -16.52 4.31
N TYR A 281 41.19 -15.32 3.92
CA TYR A 281 40.27 -14.56 4.77
C TYR A 281 38.89 -15.22 4.82
N THR A 282 38.40 -15.52 6.02
CA THR A 282 37.26 -16.43 6.24
C THR A 282 35.93 -15.92 5.67
N LEU A 283 35.81 -14.61 5.47
CA LEU A 283 34.62 -13.98 4.88
C LEU A 283 34.72 -13.86 3.34
N SER A 284 35.93 -14.03 2.78
CA SER A 284 36.22 -13.94 1.35
C SER A 284 35.95 -15.24 0.57
N GLY A 285 35.71 -16.36 1.24
CA GLY A 285 35.42 -17.66 0.59
C GLY A 285 36.63 -18.59 0.48
N ASN A 286 36.38 -19.86 0.14
CA ASN A 286 37.39 -20.93 0.19
C ASN A 286 37.88 -21.33 -1.22
N ARG A 287 39.18 -21.64 -1.36
CA ARG A 287 39.83 -21.94 -2.65
C ARG A 287 39.66 -23.39 -3.14
N LYS A 288 39.10 -24.29 -2.33
CA LYS A 288 39.02 -25.73 -2.64
C LYS A 288 37.65 -26.07 -3.24
N ASP A 289 37.68 -26.52 -4.50
CA ASP A 289 36.59 -27.22 -5.23
C ASP A 289 35.70 -26.42 -6.21
N TYR A 290 36.23 -25.35 -6.82
CA TYR A 290 35.59 -24.63 -7.95
C TYR A 290 34.18 -24.03 -7.67
N LEU A 291 33.80 -23.90 -6.39
CA LEU A 291 32.64 -23.15 -5.93
C LEU A 291 33.14 -21.95 -5.12
N VAL A 292 32.86 -20.73 -5.61
CA VAL A 292 33.13 -19.50 -4.86
C VAL A 292 31.94 -19.26 -3.92
N ASP A 293 31.99 -19.88 -2.74
CA ASP A 293 30.98 -19.74 -1.69
C ASP A 293 31.57 -19.03 -0.45
N GLY A 294 30.78 -18.12 0.13
CA GLY A 294 31.15 -17.27 1.25
C GLY A 294 30.31 -15.99 1.34
N ILE A 295 30.35 -15.31 2.49
CA ILE A 295 29.56 -14.09 2.75
C ILE A 295 29.80 -13.03 1.67
N ILE A 296 31.07 -12.71 1.34
CA ILE A 296 31.37 -11.68 0.35
C ILE A 296 30.95 -12.08 -1.08
N PRO A 297 31.28 -13.28 -1.59
CA PRO A 297 30.77 -13.74 -2.89
C PRO A 297 29.25 -13.69 -3.02
N ASN A 298 28.49 -14.04 -1.97
CA ASN A 298 27.02 -13.97 -2.02
C ASN A 298 26.48 -12.53 -2.05
N ILE A 299 27.15 -11.60 -1.38
CA ILE A 299 26.86 -10.17 -1.52
C ILE A 299 27.10 -9.76 -2.99
N PHE A 300 28.21 -10.17 -3.59
CA PHE A 300 28.50 -9.85 -4.98
C PHE A 300 27.53 -10.50 -5.97
N LYS A 301 27.04 -11.73 -5.75
CA LYS A 301 25.95 -12.32 -6.56
C LYS A 301 24.70 -11.44 -6.57
N LYS A 302 24.36 -10.82 -5.44
CA LYS A 302 23.24 -9.86 -5.38
C LYS A 302 23.58 -8.56 -6.11
N ILE A 303 24.83 -8.09 -6.04
CA ILE A 303 25.30 -6.93 -6.83
C ILE A 303 25.27 -7.22 -8.34
N GLU A 304 25.70 -8.40 -8.79
CA GLU A 304 25.62 -8.84 -10.19
C GLU A 304 24.17 -8.80 -10.68
N PHE A 305 23.23 -9.31 -9.88
CA PHE A 305 21.81 -9.27 -10.20
C PHE A 305 21.27 -7.83 -10.35
N LEU A 306 21.69 -6.93 -9.47
CA LEU A 306 21.23 -5.54 -9.44
C LEU A 306 21.87 -4.65 -10.52
N THR A 307 23.10 -4.95 -10.92
CA THR A 307 23.89 -4.12 -11.85
C THR A 307 23.96 -4.70 -13.26
N GLY A 308 23.78 -6.01 -13.40
CA GLY A 308 24.06 -6.75 -14.63
C GLY A 308 25.56 -6.95 -14.92
N MET A 309 26.47 -6.51 -14.04
CA MET A 309 27.91 -6.76 -14.17
C MET A 309 28.23 -8.22 -13.81
N GLU A 310 29.24 -8.80 -14.45
CA GLU A 310 29.81 -10.10 -14.11
C GLU A 310 30.99 -9.93 -13.14
N CYS A 311 31.01 -10.65 -12.02
CA CYS A 311 32.07 -10.59 -11.03
C CYS A 311 33.15 -11.63 -11.29
N GLN A 312 34.40 -11.20 -11.39
CA GLN A 312 35.59 -12.05 -11.48
C GLN A 312 36.44 -11.93 -10.23
N TYR A 313 36.71 -13.04 -9.56
CA TYR A 313 37.40 -13.07 -8.27
C TYR A 313 38.89 -13.40 -8.40
N PHE A 314 39.73 -12.59 -7.75
CA PHE A 314 41.18 -12.76 -7.70
C PHE A 314 41.63 -12.94 -6.24
N PHE A 315 42.18 -14.11 -5.93
CA PHE A 315 42.63 -14.44 -4.57
C PHE A 315 44.15 -14.31 -4.45
N ASP A 316 44.62 -13.37 -3.64
CA ASP A 316 46.05 -13.15 -3.35
C ASP A 316 46.25 -12.45 -1.98
N SER A 317 47.50 -12.22 -1.59
CA SER A 317 47.84 -11.38 -0.43
C SER A 317 47.45 -9.91 -0.67
N TYR A 318 47.08 -9.19 0.40
CA TYR A 318 46.67 -7.78 0.32
C TYR A 318 47.70 -6.89 -0.41
N GLU A 319 49.00 -7.11 -0.17
CA GLU A 319 50.07 -6.35 -0.83
C GLU A 319 50.17 -6.62 -2.33
N ASN A 320 49.90 -7.85 -2.77
CA ASN A 320 49.89 -8.21 -4.19
C ASN A 320 48.64 -7.67 -4.88
N LEU A 321 47.47 -7.73 -4.23
CA LEU A 321 46.23 -7.14 -4.74
C LEU A 321 46.39 -5.63 -4.94
N LEU A 322 47.01 -4.92 -4.00
CA LEU A 322 47.28 -3.47 -4.11
C LEU A 322 48.21 -3.11 -5.28
N LYS A 323 49.17 -3.97 -5.62
CA LYS A 323 50.09 -3.75 -6.76
C LYS A 323 49.44 -4.09 -8.11
N ASN A 324 48.36 -4.87 -8.10
CA ASN A 324 47.69 -5.32 -9.31
C ASN A 324 46.71 -4.27 -9.82
N LYS A 325 47.14 -3.51 -10.84
CA LYS A 325 46.34 -2.46 -11.49
C LYS A 325 45.13 -2.98 -12.26
N ASP A 326 45.05 -4.28 -12.50
CA ASP A 326 43.90 -4.89 -13.18
C ASP A 326 42.72 -5.15 -12.22
N ILE A 327 42.84 -4.90 -10.92
CA ILE A 327 41.76 -5.11 -9.95
C ILE A 327 40.91 -3.84 -9.82
N ASP A 328 39.59 -4.02 -9.78
CA ASP A 328 38.61 -2.93 -9.66
C ASP A 328 38.26 -2.61 -8.22
N LEU A 329 38.02 -3.64 -7.41
CA LEU A 329 37.66 -3.50 -6.00
C LEU A 329 38.49 -4.45 -5.15
N ILE A 330 38.97 -3.97 -4.02
CA ILE A 330 39.66 -4.80 -3.01
C ILE A 330 38.91 -4.65 -1.69
N LEU A 331 38.70 -5.76 -0.98
CA LEU A 331 38.16 -5.70 0.38
C LEU A 331 39.20 -5.14 1.36
N THR A 332 38.75 -4.27 2.26
CA THR A 332 39.56 -3.71 3.34
C THR A 332 38.72 -3.51 4.59
N VAL A 333 39.36 -3.38 5.75
CA VAL A 333 38.69 -3.14 7.04
C VAL A 333 39.09 -1.79 7.65
N LYS A 334 39.75 -0.93 6.86
CA LYS A 334 40.20 0.40 7.28
C LYS A 334 40.22 1.38 6.10
N LYS A 335 39.86 2.64 6.39
CA LYS A 335 40.00 3.79 5.50
C LYS A 335 41.25 4.58 5.92
N ASP A 336 42.41 4.27 5.34
CA ASP A 336 43.69 4.88 5.75
C ASP A 336 44.61 5.29 4.60
N ASN A 337 44.09 5.31 3.37
CA ASN A 337 44.84 5.71 2.20
C ASN A 337 44.01 6.64 1.31
N ASP A 338 44.37 7.93 1.29
CA ASP A 338 43.67 8.98 0.54
C ASP A 338 43.76 8.81 -0.99
N ASN A 339 44.59 7.87 -1.48
CA ASN A 339 44.66 7.53 -2.91
C ASN A 339 43.52 6.61 -3.38
N TYR A 340 42.67 6.16 -2.47
CA TYR A 340 41.56 5.25 -2.73
C TYR A 340 40.23 5.82 -2.26
N ILE A 341 39.16 5.45 -2.95
CA ILE A 341 37.77 5.72 -2.57
C ILE A 341 37.20 4.45 -1.95
N TYR A 342 36.45 4.62 -0.88
CA TYR A 342 35.90 3.53 -0.09
C TYR A 342 34.38 3.49 -0.19
N SER A 343 33.81 2.28 -0.23
CA SER A 343 32.37 2.07 -0.11
C SER A 343 31.86 2.44 1.28
N ASN A 344 30.54 2.42 1.42
CA ASN A 344 29.87 2.30 2.70
C ASN A 344 30.27 0.98 3.37
N PRO A 345 30.21 0.90 4.73
CA PRO A 345 30.45 -0.35 5.42
C PRO A 345 29.54 -1.45 4.86
N ILE A 346 30.13 -2.57 4.45
CA ILE A 346 29.39 -3.72 3.94
C ILE A 346 28.62 -4.37 5.09
N PHE A 347 29.32 -4.66 6.19
CA PHE A 347 28.77 -5.11 7.46
C PHE A 347 29.82 -4.93 8.57
N SER A 348 29.37 -4.95 9.82
CA SER A 348 30.27 -4.99 10.99
C SER A 348 30.25 -6.35 11.68
N TYR A 349 31.38 -6.69 12.31
CA TYR A 349 31.48 -7.88 13.16
C TYR A 349 32.41 -7.61 14.33
N LYS A 350 32.16 -8.28 15.46
CA LYS A 350 33.02 -8.19 16.64
C LYS A 350 34.07 -9.30 16.61
N ILE A 351 35.20 -9.09 17.29
CA ILE A 351 36.19 -10.15 17.51
C ILE A 351 35.92 -10.83 18.84
N SER A 352 35.73 -12.14 18.79
CA SER A 352 35.50 -13.00 19.93
C SER A 352 36.75 -13.76 20.33
N VAL A 353 36.97 -13.86 21.63
CA VAL A 353 38.02 -14.66 22.23
C VAL A 353 37.45 -16.02 22.61
N LEU A 354 38.01 -17.09 22.06
CA LEU A 354 37.68 -18.46 22.44
C LEU A 354 38.76 -19.05 23.33
N GLY A 355 38.34 -19.70 24.42
CA GLY A 355 39.22 -20.41 25.33
C GLY A 355 38.54 -21.62 25.96
N LYS A 356 39.31 -22.43 26.68
CA LYS A 356 38.75 -23.57 27.43
C LYS A 356 37.86 -23.11 28.57
N LYS A 357 36.89 -23.94 28.96
CA LYS A 357 35.90 -23.61 30.02
C LYS A 357 36.52 -23.11 31.34
N ASP A 358 37.67 -23.66 31.73
CA ASP A 358 38.42 -23.36 32.96
C ASP A 358 39.29 -22.09 32.91
N MET A 359 39.43 -21.46 31.74
CA MET A 359 40.20 -20.21 31.59
C MET A 359 39.44 -18.97 32.06
N GLY A 360 40.18 -17.90 32.38
CA GLY A 360 39.62 -16.60 32.76
C GLY A 360 38.82 -15.91 31.66
N PHE A 361 38.04 -14.90 32.03
CA PHE A 361 37.36 -14.02 31.09
C PHE A 361 38.28 -12.85 30.72
N ILE A 362 38.35 -12.54 29.43
CA ILE A 362 39.12 -11.45 28.83
C ILE A 362 38.17 -10.27 28.69
N LYS A 363 38.41 -9.20 29.46
CA LYS A 363 37.56 -8.00 29.44
C LYS A 363 38.05 -7.01 28.39
N GLU A 364 39.37 -6.86 28.27
CA GLU A 364 39.99 -5.92 27.35
C GLU A 364 41.10 -6.60 26.54
N ILE A 365 41.50 -5.98 25.43
CA ILE A 365 42.53 -6.51 24.52
C ILE A 365 43.86 -6.74 25.24
N TYR A 366 44.22 -5.88 26.20
CA TYR A 366 45.45 -5.96 26.98
C TYR A 366 45.51 -7.15 27.93
N ASP A 367 44.36 -7.73 28.31
CA ASP A 367 44.32 -8.95 29.13
C ASP A 367 44.91 -10.17 28.38
N LEU A 368 45.14 -10.05 27.06
CA LEU A 368 45.70 -11.10 26.22
C LEU A 368 47.25 -11.14 26.22
N GLU A 369 47.95 -10.10 26.69
CA GLU A 369 49.44 -10.04 26.68
C GLU A 369 50.15 -11.27 27.25
N PRO A 370 49.75 -11.84 28.41
CA PRO A 370 50.49 -12.94 29.01
C PRO A 370 50.24 -14.29 28.34
N TYR A 371 49.31 -14.37 27.38
CA TYR A 371 48.85 -15.62 26.79
C TYR A 371 49.37 -15.81 25.36
N LYS A 372 49.51 -17.08 24.94
CA LYS A 372 49.79 -17.41 23.55
C LYS A 372 48.50 -17.49 22.77
N LEU A 373 48.41 -16.66 21.73
CA LEU A 373 47.22 -16.45 20.94
C LEU A 373 47.32 -17.20 19.61
N GLY A 374 46.35 -18.05 19.32
CA GLY A 374 46.16 -18.59 17.99
C GLY A 374 45.35 -17.62 17.14
N VAL A 375 45.86 -17.27 15.97
CA VAL A 375 45.14 -16.45 14.99
C VAL A 375 45.19 -17.09 13.62
N PHE A 376 44.25 -16.72 12.75
CA PHE A 376 44.31 -17.15 11.37
C PHE A 376 45.40 -16.37 10.62
N ALA A 377 46.21 -17.05 9.82
CA ALA A 377 47.33 -16.45 9.08
C ALA A 377 46.84 -15.42 8.05
N ASN A 378 47.62 -14.36 7.83
CA ASN A 378 47.28 -13.24 6.93
C ASN A 378 45.96 -12.51 7.28
N GLY A 379 45.37 -12.78 8.44
CA GLY A 379 44.23 -12.02 8.94
C GLY A 379 44.67 -10.60 9.27
N TYR A 380 43.94 -9.61 8.77
CA TYR A 380 44.21 -8.19 9.04
C TYR A 380 44.30 -7.89 10.56
N GLU A 381 43.53 -8.65 11.34
CA GLU A 381 43.48 -8.59 12.81
C GLU A 381 44.87 -8.77 13.44
N ASN A 382 45.73 -9.59 12.86
CA ASN A 382 47.07 -9.89 13.39
C ASN A 382 47.96 -8.65 13.39
N LYS A 383 47.92 -7.87 12.30
CA LYS A 383 48.73 -6.65 12.17
C LYS A 383 48.27 -5.59 13.15
N TYR A 384 46.95 -5.39 13.31
CA TYR A 384 46.41 -4.47 14.30
C TYR A 384 46.75 -4.89 15.73
N LEU A 385 46.64 -6.19 16.06
CA LEU A 385 47.04 -6.72 17.37
C LEU A 385 48.52 -6.45 17.66
N ILE A 386 49.40 -6.68 16.68
CA ILE A 386 50.84 -6.42 16.81
C ILE A 386 51.13 -4.92 16.93
N GLU A 387 50.41 -4.05 16.20
CA GLU A 387 50.57 -2.59 16.29
C GLU A 387 50.13 -2.04 17.65
N GLN A 388 49.02 -2.55 18.21
CA GLN A 388 48.53 -2.13 19.53
C GLN A 388 49.33 -2.77 20.68
N MET A 389 49.88 -3.97 20.46
CA MET A 389 50.54 -4.79 21.49
C MET A 389 51.81 -5.45 20.92
N PRO A 390 52.94 -4.73 20.82
CA PRO A 390 54.15 -5.21 20.13
C PRO A 390 54.77 -6.48 20.73
N ASN A 391 54.46 -6.78 22.00
CA ASN A 391 55.00 -7.92 22.75
C ASN A 391 54.04 -9.13 22.78
N ILE A 392 52.92 -9.09 22.06
CA ILE A 392 51.92 -10.16 22.09
C ILE A 392 52.46 -11.46 21.46
N ASN A 393 52.20 -12.61 22.10
CA ASN A 393 52.69 -13.91 21.65
C ASN A 393 51.68 -14.57 20.69
N ILE A 394 51.81 -14.29 19.39
CA ILE A 394 50.89 -14.79 18.36
C ILE A 394 51.47 -16.00 17.62
N LYS A 395 50.62 -16.98 17.32
CA LYS A 395 50.89 -18.08 16.39
C LYS A 395 49.83 -18.14 15.30
N GLU A 396 50.29 -18.07 14.05
CA GLU A 396 49.43 -18.08 12.87
C GLU A 396 49.12 -19.49 12.35
N TYR A 397 47.93 -19.66 11.77
CA TYR A 397 47.43 -20.92 11.21
C TYR A 397 46.78 -20.68 9.85
N ASN A 398 47.16 -21.48 8.84
CA ASN A 398 46.60 -21.39 7.48
C ASN A 398 45.31 -22.22 7.29
N ASP A 399 44.98 -23.10 8.24
CA ASP A 399 43.76 -23.92 8.23
C ASP A 399 42.94 -23.67 9.49
N PHE A 400 41.63 -23.50 9.30
CA PHE A 400 40.72 -23.09 10.37
C PHE A 400 40.45 -24.21 11.37
N ASN A 401 40.42 -25.47 10.91
CA ASN A 401 40.27 -26.61 11.81
C ASN A 401 41.55 -26.83 12.62
N GLU A 402 42.72 -26.58 12.03
CA GLU A 402 44.00 -26.58 12.76
C GLU A 402 44.07 -25.47 13.81
N LEU A 403 43.58 -24.26 13.49
CA LEU A 403 43.48 -23.13 14.41
C LEU A 403 42.61 -23.50 15.63
N LEU A 404 41.41 -24.03 15.42
CA LEU A 404 40.52 -24.44 16.51
C LEU A 404 41.08 -25.62 17.32
N ASN A 405 41.69 -26.60 16.65
CA ASN A 405 42.36 -27.73 17.32
C ASN A 405 43.63 -27.30 18.09
N SER A 406 44.19 -26.12 17.81
CA SER A 406 45.35 -25.60 18.55
C SER A 406 45.04 -25.37 20.04
N ILE A 407 43.81 -24.98 20.37
CA ILE A 407 43.37 -24.82 21.78
C ILE A 407 43.23 -26.18 22.46
N LYS A 408 42.67 -27.18 21.74
CA LYS A 408 42.56 -28.56 22.25
C LYS A 408 43.93 -29.15 22.55
N THR A 409 44.91 -28.92 21.66
CA THR A 409 46.28 -29.47 21.77
C THR A 409 47.22 -28.66 22.67
N LEU A 410 46.72 -27.66 23.41
CA LEU A 410 47.51 -26.75 24.26
C LEU A 410 48.64 -26.03 23.49
N LYS A 411 48.47 -25.82 22.19
CA LYS A 411 49.43 -25.07 21.38
C LYS A 411 49.26 -23.56 21.55
N ASN A 412 48.06 -23.11 21.93
CA ASN A 412 47.67 -21.74 22.30
C ASN A 412 46.63 -21.76 23.44
N GLU A 413 46.61 -20.73 24.29
CA GLU A 413 45.63 -20.58 25.37
C GLU A 413 44.30 -19.99 24.90
N TYR A 414 44.34 -18.99 24.00
CA TYR A 414 43.15 -18.39 23.40
C TYR A 414 43.26 -18.35 21.88
N VAL A 415 42.12 -18.31 21.20
CA VAL A 415 42.02 -18.06 19.75
C VAL A 415 41.08 -16.88 19.51
N LEU A 416 41.43 -16.03 18.57
CA LEU A 416 40.57 -14.94 18.11
C LEU A 416 39.83 -15.33 16.84
N LEU A 417 38.54 -15.01 16.78
CA LEU A 417 37.68 -15.24 15.62
C LEU A 417 36.66 -14.12 15.46
N PRO A 418 36.20 -13.87 14.22
CA PRO A 418 34.96 -13.15 13.99
C PRO A 418 33.81 -13.78 14.79
N ASP A 419 33.11 -12.97 15.59
CA ASP A 419 32.02 -13.40 16.47
C ASP A 419 30.92 -14.14 15.72
N ILE A 420 30.69 -13.72 14.48
CA ILE A 420 29.71 -14.29 13.56
C ILE A 420 29.97 -15.74 13.18
N LEU A 421 31.22 -16.18 13.29
CA LEU A 421 31.63 -17.57 13.03
C LEU A 421 31.67 -18.39 14.32
N VAL A 422 31.63 -17.78 15.50
CA VAL A 422 31.79 -18.50 16.76
C VAL A 422 30.72 -19.57 16.91
N ASP A 423 29.45 -19.24 16.66
CA ASP A 423 28.35 -20.15 16.94
C ASP A 423 28.27 -21.33 15.95
N VAL A 424 28.76 -21.14 14.71
CA VAL A 424 28.94 -22.21 13.72
C VAL A 424 29.91 -23.27 14.20
N TYR A 425 31.02 -22.85 14.79
CA TYR A 425 32.12 -23.75 15.13
C TYR A 425 32.08 -24.22 16.58
N ILE A 426 31.70 -23.38 17.55
CA ILE A 426 31.77 -23.69 18.98
C ILE A 426 30.89 -24.89 19.37
N SER A 427 29.76 -25.09 18.66
CA SER A 427 28.86 -26.23 18.83
C SER A 427 29.57 -27.58 18.64
N GLN A 428 30.65 -27.62 17.83
CA GLN A 428 31.44 -28.81 17.56
C GLN A 428 32.51 -29.08 18.64
N PHE A 429 32.69 -28.16 19.59
CA PHE A 429 33.72 -28.24 20.64
C PHE A 429 33.10 -28.07 22.03
N LYS A 430 32.75 -29.21 22.66
CA LYS A 430 32.14 -29.25 24.00
C LYS A 430 32.91 -28.46 25.09
N ASP A 431 34.23 -28.35 24.95
CA ASP A 431 35.12 -27.78 25.96
C ASP A 431 35.51 -26.30 25.71
N LEU A 432 35.12 -25.72 24.57
CA LEU A 432 35.40 -24.32 24.24
C LEU A 432 34.24 -23.41 24.64
N ARG A 433 34.57 -22.21 25.13
CA ARG A 433 33.61 -21.15 25.47
C ARG A 433 34.10 -19.81 24.95
N ARG A 434 33.15 -18.92 24.67
CA ARG A 434 33.43 -17.50 24.46
C ARG A 434 33.93 -16.92 25.78
N LYS A 435 35.13 -16.35 25.78
CA LYS A 435 35.84 -15.81 26.95
C LYS A 435 35.97 -14.30 26.93
N GLY A 436 35.57 -13.64 25.86
CA GLY A 436 35.55 -12.20 25.74
C GLY A 436 35.08 -11.79 24.36
N ILE A 437 34.63 -10.55 24.23
CA ILE A 437 34.37 -9.89 22.96
C ILE A 437 35.15 -8.59 23.03
N LEU A 438 36.01 -8.36 22.05
CA LEU A 438 36.96 -7.25 22.04
C LEU A 438 36.32 -6.02 21.38
N TYR A 439 36.74 -5.72 20.15
CA TYR A 439 36.32 -4.56 19.40
C TYR A 439 35.44 -4.95 18.20
N GLU A 440 34.66 -3.99 17.73
CA GLU A 440 33.85 -4.08 16.51
C GLU A 440 34.64 -3.56 15.31
N ARG A 441 34.48 -4.20 14.15
CA ARG A 441 35.13 -3.85 12.89
C ARG A 441 34.13 -3.73 11.76
N PHE A 442 34.43 -2.84 10.84
CA PHE A 442 33.66 -2.62 9.62
C PHE A 442 34.46 -3.14 8.42
N ASN A 443 33.78 -3.81 7.50
CA ASN A 443 34.34 -4.13 6.19
C ASN A 443 33.95 -3.05 5.18
N TYR A 444 34.88 -2.69 4.31
CA TYR A 444 34.70 -1.75 3.20
C TYR A 444 35.22 -2.38 1.91
N MET A 445 34.78 -1.85 0.79
CA MET A 445 35.44 -2.05 -0.50
C MET A 445 36.23 -0.80 -0.82
N MET A 446 37.43 -0.95 -1.38
CA MET A 446 38.24 0.17 -1.86
C MET A 446 38.51 0.03 -3.36
N ALA A 447 38.50 1.17 -4.06
CA ALA A 447 38.87 1.30 -5.46
C ALA A 447 39.79 2.51 -5.66
N GLU A 448 40.54 2.54 -6.76
CA GLU A 448 41.35 3.72 -7.09
C GLU A 448 40.48 4.97 -7.32
N ASN A 449 41.02 6.17 -7.06
CA ASN A 449 40.27 7.43 -7.15
C ASN A 449 39.57 7.68 -8.51
N ASN A 450 40.08 7.12 -9.60
CA ASN A 450 39.46 7.20 -10.94
C ASN A 450 38.24 6.28 -11.12
N LYS A 451 37.97 5.36 -10.18
CA LYS A 451 36.83 4.43 -10.19
C LYS A 451 35.69 4.91 -9.26
N ALA A 452 35.57 6.21 -9.04
CA ALA A 452 34.48 6.80 -8.23
C ALA A 452 33.06 6.34 -8.66
N PRO A 453 32.72 6.23 -9.97
CA PRO A 453 31.40 5.75 -10.38
C PRO A 453 31.11 4.32 -9.91
N LEU A 454 32.13 3.43 -9.90
CA LEU A 454 31.99 2.07 -9.41
C LEU A 454 31.64 2.03 -7.93
N ILE A 455 32.30 2.85 -7.10
CA ILE A 455 31.97 2.91 -5.66
C ILE A 455 30.54 3.42 -5.45
N ASN A 456 30.08 4.39 -6.23
CA ASN A 456 28.71 4.88 -6.13
C ASN A 456 27.68 3.81 -6.50
N ILE A 457 27.93 3.06 -7.58
CA ILE A 457 27.12 1.90 -7.98
C ILE A 457 27.06 0.87 -6.86
N ILE A 458 28.22 0.51 -6.30
CA ILE A 458 28.32 -0.43 -5.19
C ILE A 458 27.52 0.07 -4.00
N ASN A 459 27.66 1.34 -3.60
CA ASN A 459 26.92 1.91 -2.47
C ASN A 459 25.39 1.86 -2.69
N LYS A 460 24.91 2.13 -3.91
CA LYS A 460 23.49 1.97 -4.28
C LYS A 460 23.02 0.52 -4.14
N CYS A 461 23.86 -0.45 -4.50
CA CYS A 461 23.54 -1.86 -4.32
C CYS A 461 23.55 -2.27 -2.84
N LEU A 462 24.57 -1.86 -2.07
CA LEU A 462 24.68 -2.15 -0.65
C LEU A 462 23.50 -1.56 0.15
N ALA A 463 22.93 -0.43 -0.29
CA ALA A 463 21.78 0.19 0.34
C ALA A 463 20.53 -0.73 0.32
N VAL A 464 20.36 -1.52 -0.74
CA VAL A 464 19.18 -2.37 -0.94
C VAL A 464 19.37 -3.83 -0.53
N ILE A 465 20.61 -4.29 -0.38
CA ILE A 465 20.90 -5.66 0.06
C ILE A 465 20.68 -5.77 1.59
N ASP A 466 19.83 -6.70 2.03
CA ASP A 466 19.75 -7.09 3.46
C ASP A 466 20.98 -7.93 3.83
N MET A 467 21.96 -7.27 4.44
CA MET A 467 23.22 -7.87 4.86
C MET A 467 23.03 -8.91 5.96
N ASP A 468 22.12 -8.67 6.90
CA ASP A 468 21.87 -9.61 7.99
C ASP A 468 21.28 -10.91 7.45
N SER A 469 20.39 -10.84 6.44
CA SER A 469 19.86 -12.05 5.77
C SER A 469 20.94 -12.79 5.01
N VAL A 470 21.76 -12.09 4.21
CA VAL A 470 22.84 -12.75 3.44
C VAL A 470 23.83 -13.46 4.37
N VAL A 471 24.18 -12.80 5.47
CA VAL A 471 25.10 -13.33 6.46
C VAL A 471 24.47 -14.48 7.24
N TYR A 472 23.19 -14.37 7.62
CA TYR A 472 22.47 -15.44 8.32
C TYR A 472 22.23 -16.67 7.43
N GLU A 473 21.78 -16.48 6.18
CA GLU A 473 21.60 -17.55 5.18
C GLU A 473 22.91 -18.32 5.01
N GLU A 474 24.04 -17.63 4.86
CA GLU A 474 25.34 -18.29 4.72
C GLU A 474 25.76 -19.03 6.01
N ILE A 475 25.49 -18.46 7.19
CA ILE A 475 25.75 -19.13 8.47
C ILE A 475 24.89 -20.38 8.65
N GLU A 476 23.60 -20.28 8.30
CA GLU A 476 22.64 -21.38 8.35
C GLU A 476 23.00 -22.45 7.33
N ASP A 477 23.39 -22.07 6.11
CA ASP A 477 23.89 -23.00 5.09
C ASP A 477 25.21 -23.65 5.51
N LEU A 478 26.15 -22.91 6.11
CA LEU A 478 27.39 -23.48 6.66
C LEU A 478 27.10 -24.44 7.83
N TYR A 479 26.12 -24.12 8.67
CA TYR A 479 25.65 -24.96 9.77
C TYR A 479 24.96 -26.23 9.24
N ASN A 480 24.06 -26.09 8.26
CA ASN A 480 23.28 -27.16 7.65
C ASN A 480 24.14 -28.07 6.76
N TYR A 481 24.98 -27.51 5.88
CA TYR A 481 25.91 -28.24 5.01
C TYR A 481 26.81 -29.17 5.82
N ARG A 482 27.34 -28.67 6.95
CA ARG A 482 28.17 -29.48 7.85
C ARG A 482 27.39 -30.54 8.64
N ASN A 483 26.10 -30.33 8.88
CA ASN A 483 25.23 -31.30 9.57
C ASN A 483 24.53 -32.30 8.62
N SER A 484 24.43 -32.02 7.31
CA SER A 484 23.57 -32.75 6.35
C SER A 484 24.30 -33.73 5.41
N SER A 485 25.56 -34.07 5.65
CA SER A 485 26.50 -34.57 4.63
C SER A 485 26.25 -35.97 4.01
N LYS A 486 25.02 -36.50 3.98
CA LYS A 486 24.67 -37.72 3.19
C LYS A 486 23.35 -37.67 2.39
N GLY A 487 22.43 -36.75 2.65
CA GLY A 487 21.09 -36.75 2.02
C GLY A 487 20.88 -35.79 0.83
N ALA A 488 21.53 -34.62 0.84
CA ALA A 488 21.20 -33.51 -0.07
C ALA A 488 21.70 -33.65 -1.52
N LEU A 489 22.72 -34.49 -1.77
CA LEU A 489 23.37 -34.60 -3.08
C LEU A 489 22.45 -35.22 -4.16
N ALA A 490 21.57 -36.16 -3.76
CA ALA A 490 20.65 -36.82 -4.68
C ALA A 490 19.53 -35.90 -5.19
N ILE A 491 19.11 -34.92 -4.37
CA ILE A 491 18.02 -33.99 -4.70
C ILE A 491 18.50 -32.91 -5.68
N LYS A 492 19.72 -32.40 -5.49
CA LYS A 492 20.31 -31.36 -6.36
C LYS A 492 20.50 -31.84 -7.82
N ILE A 493 20.85 -33.11 -8.02
CA ILE A 493 20.99 -33.70 -9.37
C ILE A 493 19.64 -33.77 -10.10
N GLY A 494 18.54 -34.04 -9.38
CA GLY A 494 17.20 -34.11 -9.97
C GLY A 494 16.68 -32.75 -10.48
N ILE A 495 16.98 -31.67 -9.75
CA ILE A 495 16.47 -30.32 -10.06
C ILE A 495 17.17 -29.74 -11.30
N ILE A 496 18.48 -29.95 -11.45
CA ILE A 496 19.29 -29.43 -12.58
C ILE A 496 18.78 -29.98 -13.92
N ILE A 497 18.32 -31.23 -13.96
CA ILE A 497 17.80 -31.88 -15.18
C ILE A 497 16.48 -31.22 -15.64
N VAL A 498 15.64 -30.77 -14.71
CA VAL A 498 14.34 -30.13 -15.01
C VAL A 498 14.54 -28.70 -15.53
N ILE A 499 15.50 -27.96 -14.98
CA ILE A 499 15.80 -26.58 -15.37
C ILE A 499 16.34 -26.53 -16.81
N LEU A 500 17.25 -27.45 -17.17
CA LEU A 500 17.82 -27.54 -18.52
C LEU A 500 16.77 -27.81 -19.60
N ALA A 501 15.77 -28.65 -19.31
CA ALA A 501 14.66 -28.91 -20.23
C ALA A 501 13.78 -27.68 -20.48
N THR A 502 13.70 -26.76 -19.50
CA THR A 502 12.83 -25.57 -19.56
C THR A 502 13.48 -24.43 -20.34
N ILE A 503 14.80 -24.26 -20.19
CA ILE A 503 15.57 -23.20 -20.87
C ILE A 503 15.60 -23.42 -22.39
N ILE A 504 15.75 -24.67 -22.84
CA ILE A 504 15.73 -25.03 -24.26
C ILE A 504 14.39 -24.65 -24.92
N ASN A 505 13.29 -24.71 -24.17
CA ASN A 505 11.96 -24.37 -24.67
C ASN A 505 11.72 -22.84 -24.79
N LEU A 506 12.47 -22.03 -24.02
CA LEU A 506 12.33 -20.57 -23.99
C LEU A 506 13.10 -19.86 -25.11
N ILE A 507 14.24 -20.42 -25.53
CA ILE A 507 15.10 -19.82 -26.57
C ILE A 507 14.40 -19.79 -27.95
N ILE A 508 13.46 -20.71 -28.21
CA ILE A 508 12.70 -20.78 -29.46
C ILE A 508 11.66 -19.64 -29.59
N LYS A 509 11.30 -18.92 -28.51
CA LYS A 509 10.18 -17.95 -28.50
C LYS A 509 10.54 -16.47 -28.71
N LYS A 510 11.80 -16.03 -28.55
CA LYS A 510 12.13 -14.59 -28.33
C LYS A 510 12.27 -13.70 -29.59
N GLY A 511 12.32 -14.22 -30.82
CA GLY A 511 12.53 -13.41 -32.03
C GLY A 511 11.34 -12.54 -32.50
N GLY A 512 10.11 -12.77 -32.03
CA GLY A 512 8.90 -12.07 -32.50
C GLY A 512 8.29 -11.03 -31.54
N ALA A 513 8.89 -10.81 -30.36
CA ALA A 513 8.23 -10.13 -29.25
C ALA A 513 8.32 -8.58 -29.27
N GLN A 514 9.37 -7.98 -29.85
CA GLN A 514 9.58 -6.52 -29.79
C GLN A 514 8.60 -5.72 -30.66
N PHE A 515 8.17 -6.23 -31.82
CA PHE A 515 7.24 -5.52 -32.71
C PHE A 515 5.80 -5.44 -32.14
N LYS A 516 5.44 -6.37 -31.25
CA LYS A 516 4.10 -6.51 -30.66
C LYS A 516 3.88 -5.60 -29.44
N LEU A 517 4.93 -5.03 -28.85
CA LEU A 517 4.84 -4.28 -27.59
C LEU A 517 4.45 -2.80 -27.76
N ILE A 518 4.65 -2.21 -28.94
CA ILE A 518 4.44 -0.78 -29.22
C ILE A 518 3.07 -0.51 -29.85
N TYR A 519 2.61 -1.42 -30.73
CA TYR A 519 1.41 -1.23 -31.56
C TYR A 519 0.19 -2.05 -31.10
N THR A 520 0.32 -2.75 -29.98
CA THR A 520 -0.71 -3.63 -29.45
C THR A 520 -0.96 -3.26 -28.00
N ASP A 521 -2.22 -3.19 -27.60
CA ASP A 521 -2.57 -3.05 -26.19
C ASP A 521 -2.15 -4.33 -25.44
N ARG A 522 -1.36 -4.15 -24.38
CA ARG A 522 -0.71 -5.25 -23.65
C ARG A 522 -1.70 -6.15 -22.92
N ARG A 523 -2.89 -5.64 -22.60
CA ARG A 523 -3.90 -6.34 -21.80
C ARG A 523 -4.77 -7.24 -22.67
N THR A 524 -5.02 -6.78 -23.89
CA THR A 524 -6.00 -7.37 -24.80
C THR A 524 -5.38 -8.08 -26.00
N GLY A 525 -4.17 -7.70 -26.39
CA GLY A 525 -3.50 -8.22 -27.58
C GLY A 525 -4.09 -7.74 -28.91
N ILE A 526 -4.96 -6.73 -28.92
CA ILE A 526 -5.47 -6.05 -30.12
C ILE A 526 -4.73 -4.73 -30.39
N ASN A 527 -4.87 -4.18 -31.59
CA ASN A 527 -4.17 -2.97 -31.98
C ASN A 527 -4.56 -1.77 -31.10
N ASN A 528 -3.62 -0.90 -30.77
CA ASN A 528 -3.87 0.30 -29.96
C ASN A 528 -4.11 1.55 -30.84
N ARG A 529 -4.46 2.68 -30.21
CA ARG A 529 -4.66 3.99 -30.87
C ARG A 529 -3.50 4.36 -31.82
N LEU A 530 -2.25 4.23 -31.37
CA LEU A 530 -1.06 4.57 -32.16
C LEU A 530 -0.96 3.76 -33.46
N TRP A 531 -1.32 2.48 -33.41
CA TRP A 531 -1.37 1.65 -34.61
C TRP A 531 -2.48 2.10 -35.55
N LEU A 532 -3.68 2.38 -35.01
CA LEU A 532 -4.84 2.80 -35.81
C LEU A 532 -4.55 4.11 -36.54
N GLU A 533 -4.06 5.12 -35.83
CA GLU A 533 -3.70 6.43 -36.37
C GLU A 533 -2.63 6.30 -37.47
N LYS A 534 -1.59 5.49 -37.25
CA LYS A 534 -0.55 5.23 -38.25
C LYS A 534 -1.09 4.50 -39.48
N LYS A 535 -2.00 3.54 -39.29
CA LYS A 535 -2.59 2.72 -40.36
C LYS A 535 -3.51 3.54 -41.26
N LEU A 536 -4.27 4.48 -40.69
CA LEU A 536 -5.33 5.20 -41.39
C LEU A 536 -4.88 6.53 -42.01
N LYS A 537 -3.66 7.00 -41.73
CA LYS A 537 -3.10 8.28 -42.22
C LYS A 537 -3.14 8.49 -43.75
N LYS A 538 -3.37 7.45 -44.55
CA LYS A 538 -3.42 7.54 -46.02
C LYS A 538 -4.69 6.98 -46.68
N ASP A 539 -5.62 6.43 -45.90
CA ASP A 539 -6.75 5.64 -46.43
C ASP A 539 -8.05 5.84 -45.64
N ILE A 540 -8.18 6.92 -44.85
CA ILE A 540 -9.32 7.13 -43.92
C ILE A 540 -10.68 7.13 -44.65
N ASP A 541 -10.75 7.72 -45.84
CA ASP A 541 -11.97 7.88 -46.66
C ASP A 541 -12.57 6.56 -47.17
N LYS A 542 -11.81 5.45 -47.11
CA LYS A 542 -12.27 4.14 -47.61
C LYS A 542 -13.11 3.36 -46.59
N TYR A 543 -13.15 3.85 -45.34
CA TYR A 543 -13.75 3.13 -44.24
C TYR A 543 -15.01 3.82 -43.71
N VAL A 544 -15.94 2.98 -43.25
CA VAL A 544 -16.99 3.37 -42.31
C VAL A 544 -16.51 3.01 -40.91
N PHE A 545 -16.61 3.97 -39.99
CA PHE A 545 -16.11 3.84 -38.64
C PHE A 545 -17.24 3.56 -37.66
N PHE A 546 -16.99 2.65 -36.73
CA PHE A 546 -17.87 2.32 -35.62
C PHE A 546 -17.08 2.45 -34.33
N GLN A 547 -17.66 3.12 -33.35
CA GLN A 547 -17.14 3.19 -32.00
C GLN A 547 -18.08 2.42 -31.08
N VAL A 548 -17.52 1.46 -30.37
CA VAL A 548 -18.23 0.67 -29.36
C VAL A 548 -17.64 1.01 -28.00
N LYS A 549 -18.48 1.52 -27.09
CA LYS A 549 -18.08 1.78 -25.71
C LYS A 549 -18.82 0.84 -24.77
N LEU A 550 -18.08 0.15 -23.91
CA LEU A 550 -18.65 -0.67 -22.85
C LEU A 550 -19.09 0.23 -21.69
N LYS A 551 -20.33 0.07 -21.22
CA LYS A 551 -20.84 0.83 -20.08
C LYS A 551 -20.45 0.13 -18.77
N ASP A 552 -20.23 0.93 -17.72
CA ASP A 552 -20.04 0.50 -16.33
C ASP A 552 -18.81 -0.40 -16.10
N LEU A 553 -17.90 -0.51 -17.07
CA LEU A 553 -16.73 -1.40 -16.96
C LEU A 553 -15.73 -0.93 -15.90
N PHE A 554 -15.59 0.39 -15.75
CA PHE A 554 -14.78 0.99 -14.68
C PHE A 554 -15.37 0.71 -13.29
N ILE A 555 -16.69 0.82 -13.13
CA ILE A 555 -17.39 0.48 -11.89
C ILE A 555 -17.13 -0.99 -11.53
N LEU A 556 -17.24 -1.90 -12.49
CA LEU A 556 -16.94 -3.32 -12.26
C LEU A 556 -15.47 -3.58 -11.90
N TYR A 557 -14.54 -2.76 -12.40
CA TYR A 557 -13.14 -2.81 -12.00
C TYR A 557 -12.95 -2.38 -10.54
N GLU A 558 -13.63 -1.31 -10.11
CA GLU A 558 -13.57 -0.82 -8.73
C GLU A 558 -14.22 -1.81 -7.77
N SER A 559 -15.41 -2.33 -8.11
CA SER A 559 -16.16 -3.24 -7.23
C SER A 559 -15.58 -4.66 -7.16
N TYR A 560 -14.96 -5.16 -8.24
CA TYR A 560 -14.56 -6.57 -8.32
C TYR A 560 -13.10 -6.83 -8.74
N GLY A 561 -12.33 -5.76 -8.92
CA GLY A 561 -10.91 -5.82 -9.19
C GLY A 561 -10.52 -6.25 -10.61
N LEU A 562 -9.21 -6.25 -10.86
CA LEU A 562 -8.61 -6.40 -12.18
C LEU A 562 -8.98 -7.70 -12.91
N LYS A 563 -9.16 -8.82 -12.19
CA LYS A 563 -9.42 -10.13 -12.80
C LYS A 563 -10.76 -10.17 -13.53
N ILE A 564 -11.81 -9.57 -12.95
CA ILE A 564 -13.14 -9.53 -13.57
C ILE A 564 -13.16 -8.56 -14.73
N TYR A 565 -12.58 -7.38 -14.55
CA TYR A 565 -12.37 -6.44 -15.62
C TYR A 565 -11.72 -7.09 -16.85
N GLU A 566 -10.63 -7.84 -16.68
CA GLU A 566 -9.94 -8.51 -17.80
C GLU A 566 -10.79 -9.60 -18.45
N ARG A 567 -11.56 -10.35 -17.65
CA ARG A 567 -12.45 -11.41 -18.15
C ARG A 567 -13.56 -10.82 -19.02
N ILE A 568 -14.14 -9.72 -18.58
CA ILE A 568 -15.18 -8.98 -19.32
C ILE A 568 -14.60 -8.44 -20.62
N LEU A 569 -13.45 -7.76 -20.54
CA LEU A 569 -12.79 -7.17 -21.69
C LEU A 569 -12.45 -8.22 -22.76
N LYS A 570 -11.95 -9.40 -22.35
CA LYS A 570 -11.67 -10.52 -23.25
C LYS A 570 -12.94 -11.08 -23.91
N LYS A 571 -14.05 -11.18 -23.18
CA LYS A 571 -15.34 -11.62 -23.73
C LYS A 571 -15.88 -10.61 -24.74
N ALA A 572 -15.84 -9.31 -24.41
CA ALA A 572 -16.22 -8.23 -25.31
C ALA A 572 -15.43 -8.26 -26.63
N ILE A 573 -14.11 -8.40 -26.56
CA ILE A 573 -13.27 -8.53 -27.76
C ILE A 573 -13.64 -9.76 -28.58
N LYS A 574 -13.94 -10.88 -27.92
CA LYS A 574 -14.36 -12.10 -28.61
C LYS A 574 -15.68 -11.87 -29.37
N SER A 575 -16.69 -11.28 -28.71
CA SER A 575 -17.99 -10.96 -29.34
C SER A 575 -17.83 -10.00 -30.52
N ILE A 576 -16.98 -8.98 -30.40
CA ILE A 576 -16.68 -8.08 -31.53
C ILE A 576 -16.07 -8.88 -32.69
N LYS A 577 -15.01 -9.65 -32.43
CA LYS A 577 -14.28 -10.41 -33.46
C LYS A 577 -15.14 -11.42 -34.20
N GLU A 578 -16.14 -12.01 -33.55
CA GLU A 578 -17.09 -12.94 -34.19
C GLU A 578 -17.95 -12.26 -35.28
N ASN A 579 -18.06 -10.93 -35.25
CA ASN A 579 -18.76 -10.12 -36.27
C ASN A 579 -17.83 -9.51 -37.33
N LEU A 580 -16.51 -9.74 -37.23
CA LEU A 580 -15.51 -9.15 -38.11
C LEU A 580 -14.98 -10.16 -39.14
N ASN A 581 -14.73 -9.67 -40.35
CA ASN A 581 -13.96 -10.38 -41.37
C ASN A 581 -12.45 -10.16 -41.14
N GLU A 582 -11.60 -10.99 -41.75
CA GLU A 582 -10.13 -10.84 -41.66
C GLU A 582 -9.60 -9.49 -42.18
N SER A 583 -10.34 -8.84 -43.08
CA SER A 583 -10.00 -7.52 -43.64
C SER A 583 -10.41 -6.34 -42.75
N ASP A 584 -11.26 -6.56 -41.75
CA ASP A 584 -11.77 -5.48 -40.91
C ASP A 584 -10.74 -5.08 -39.86
N ILE A 585 -10.72 -3.79 -39.52
CA ILE A 585 -9.82 -3.25 -38.51
C ILE A 585 -10.54 -3.25 -37.16
N LEU A 586 -9.85 -3.75 -36.13
CA LEU A 586 -10.23 -3.59 -34.73
C LEU A 586 -9.07 -2.97 -33.95
N ALA A 587 -9.35 -1.88 -33.26
CA ALA A 587 -8.42 -1.26 -32.34
C ALA A 587 -9.12 -0.86 -31.03
N ILE A 588 -8.34 -0.79 -29.96
CA ILE A 588 -8.74 -0.23 -28.66
C ILE A 588 -8.11 1.15 -28.50
N ILE A 589 -8.95 2.13 -28.15
CA ILE A 589 -8.54 3.54 -28.04
C ILE A 589 -8.27 3.93 -26.60
N ASP A 590 -9.08 3.41 -25.67
CA ASP A 590 -8.93 3.61 -24.24
C ASP A 590 -9.34 2.34 -23.47
N LYS A 591 -9.57 2.43 -22.15
CA LYS A 591 -9.85 1.27 -21.29
C LYS A 591 -11.16 0.54 -21.62
N GLU A 592 -12.11 1.16 -22.32
CA GLU A 592 -13.46 0.61 -22.53
C GLU A 592 -14.04 0.89 -23.93
N THR A 593 -13.28 1.56 -24.79
CA THR A 593 -13.69 2.01 -26.13
C THR A 593 -12.92 1.29 -27.23
N PHE A 594 -13.68 0.72 -28.17
CA PHE A 594 -13.18 0.05 -29.36
C PHE A 594 -13.56 0.85 -30.61
N ILE A 595 -12.65 0.87 -31.58
CA ILE A 595 -12.91 1.38 -32.93
C ILE A 595 -12.82 0.22 -33.91
N ILE A 596 -13.83 0.14 -34.76
CA ILE A 596 -13.91 -0.78 -35.87
C ILE A 596 -13.97 0.04 -37.16
N ALA A 597 -13.17 -0.35 -38.16
CA ALA A 597 -13.21 0.26 -39.48
C ALA A 597 -13.49 -0.83 -40.52
N LYS A 598 -14.57 -0.67 -41.29
CA LYS A 598 -14.95 -1.57 -42.38
C LYS A 598 -14.80 -0.88 -43.72
N GLU A 599 -14.08 -1.51 -44.63
CA GLU A 599 -13.81 -0.95 -45.96
C GLU A 599 -15.02 -1.15 -46.89
N ASN A 600 -15.37 -0.13 -47.67
CA ASN A 600 -16.34 -0.20 -48.78
C ASN A 600 -17.72 -0.81 -48.43
N ILE A 601 -18.23 -0.54 -47.22
CA ILE A 601 -19.58 -0.97 -46.80
C ILE A 601 -20.60 0.14 -47.11
N SER A 602 -21.79 -0.24 -47.62
CA SER A 602 -22.88 0.71 -47.83
C SER A 602 -23.58 1.08 -46.52
N ASP A 603 -24.17 2.26 -46.44
CA ASP A 603 -24.91 2.75 -45.26
C ASP A 603 -25.91 1.76 -44.67
N ALA A 604 -26.72 1.13 -45.53
CA ALA A 604 -27.71 0.14 -45.08
C ALA A 604 -27.05 -1.07 -44.41
N LYS A 605 -25.90 -1.52 -44.92
CA LYS A 605 -25.14 -2.62 -44.33
C LYS A 605 -24.38 -2.18 -43.07
N ALA A 606 -23.91 -0.93 -43.03
CA ALA A 606 -23.28 -0.35 -41.85
C ALA A 606 -24.26 -0.26 -40.68
N GLU A 607 -25.50 0.18 -40.92
CA GLU A 607 -26.52 0.25 -39.87
C GLU A 607 -26.89 -1.13 -39.32
N ILE A 608 -27.03 -2.13 -40.20
CA ILE A 608 -27.26 -3.53 -39.80
C ILE A 608 -26.09 -4.01 -38.93
N PHE A 609 -24.86 -3.78 -39.38
CA PHE A 609 -23.67 -4.17 -38.64
C PHE A 609 -23.57 -3.49 -37.26
N ALA A 610 -23.90 -2.20 -37.16
CA ALA A 610 -23.94 -1.51 -35.87
C ALA A 610 -24.94 -2.17 -34.90
N LYS A 611 -26.13 -2.54 -35.40
CA LYS A 611 -27.16 -3.25 -34.59
C LYS A 611 -26.71 -4.64 -34.18
N ASP A 612 -25.99 -5.34 -35.06
CA ASP A 612 -25.43 -6.66 -34.75
C ASP A 612 -24.34 -6.55 -33.67
N LEU A 613 -23.49 -5.52 -33.75
CA LEU A 613 -22.54 -5.20 -32.68
C LEU A 613 -23.25 -4.92 -31.37
N GLU A 614 -24.25 -4.06 -31.34
CA GLU A 614 -25.02 -3.74 -30.13
C GLU A 614 -25.60 -5.00 -29.47
N ARG A 615 -26.15 -5.92 -30.28
CA ARG A 615 -26.73 -7.20 -29.83
C ARG A 615 -25.69 -8.22 -29.39
N SER A 616 -24.49 -8.21 -29.97
CA SER A 616 -23.44 -9.22 -29.75
C SER A 616 -22.93 -9.28 -28.30
N PHE A 617 -23.17 -8.23 -27.50
CA PHE A 617 -22.82 -8.18 -26.08
C PHE A 617 -23.96 -8.61 -25.14
N GLY A 618 -25.12 -9.02 -25.67
CA GLY A 618 -26.29 -9.42 -24.90
C GLY A 618 -26.18 -10.77 -24.20
N GLU A 619 -25.06 -11.49 -24.33
CA GLU A 619 -24.84 -12.73 -23.57
C GLU A 619 -24.47 -12.45 -22.11
N LYS A 620 -25.22 -13.06 -21.18
CA LYS A 620 -24.93 -13.04 -19.75
C LYS A 620 -23.54 -13.60 -19.45
N VAL A 621 -22.72 -12.87 -18.69
CA VAL A 621 -21.51 -13.43 -18.07
C VAL A 621 -21.77 -13.70 -16.60
N LEU A 622 -21.43 -14.92 -16.19
CA LEU A 622 -21.40 -15.33 -14.79
C LEU A 622 -20.19 -14.70 -14.09
N ILE A 623 -20.46 -13.89 -13.09
CA ILE A 623 -19.49 -13.25 -12.19
C ILE A 623 -19.84 -13.72 -10.77
N TYR A 624 -19.02 -14.59 -10.18
CA TYR A 624 -19.21 -15.13 -8.82
C TYR A 624 -20.68 -15.46 -8.50
N ASP A 625 -21.32 -16.24 -9.40
CA ASP A 625 -22.71 -16.70 -9.36
C ASP A 625 -23.83 -15.69 -9.75
N MET A 626 -23.49 -14.44 -10.06
CA MET A 626 -24.41 -13.45 -10.63
C MET A 626 -24.34 -13.39 -12.16
N SER A 627 -25.48 -13.26 -12.83
CA SER A 627 -25.53 -13.08 -14.29
C SER A 627 -25.52 -11.60 -14.66
N TYR A 628 -24.42 -11.11 -15.23
CA TYR A 628 -24.29 -9.72 -15.68
C TYR A 628 -24.56 -9.58 -17.17
N ASN A 629 -25.41 -8.63 -17.56
CA ASN A 629 -25.67 -8.25 -18.94
C ASN A 629 -24.85 -7.01 -19.30
N PHE A 630 -23.93 -7.12 -20.26
CA PHE A 630 -23.14 -5.97 -20.70
C PHE A 630 -23.99 -5.01 -21.51
N LYS A 631 -24.04 -3.77 -21.05
CA LYS A 631 -24.54 -2.67 -21.86
C LYS A 631 -23.39 -2.09 -22.65
N ASN A 632 -23.68 -1.72 -23.89
CA ASN A 632 -22.75 -1.00 -24.74
C ASN A 632 -23.48 0.19 -25.38
N ALA A 633 -22.71 1.07 -26.00
CA ALA A 633 -23.21 2.09 -26.90
C ALA A 633 -22.41 2.01 -28.20
N VAL A 634 -23.11 2.12 -29.33
CA VAL A 634 -22.54 2.01 -30.67
C VAL A 634 -22.88 3.26 -31.47
N GLY A 635 -21.86 4.06 -31.71
CA GLY A 635 -21.89 5.18 -32.66
C GLY A 635 -21.20 4.79 -33.95
N TRP A 636 -21.67 5.30 -35.09
CA TRP A 636 -20.98 5.06 -36.36
C TRP A 636 -21.10 6.25 -37.31
N LEU A 637 -20.16 6.36 -38.24
CA LEU A 637 -20.16 7.42 -39.25
C LEU A 637 -19.43 7.03 -40.52
N ASN A 638 -19.79 7.70 -41.61
CA ASN A 638 -19.05 7.69 -42.87
C ASN A 638 -18.15 8.93 -42.90
N ILE A 639 -16.96 8.80 -43.49
CA ILE A 639 -16.15 9.97 -43.80
C ILE A 639 -16.84 10.78 -44.91
N ASP A 640 -16.96 12.09 -44.67
CA ASP A 640 -17.38 13.09 -45.64
C ASP A 640 -16.33 14.21 -45.75
N GLU A 641 -16.59 15.23 -46.57
CA GLU A 641 -15.63 16.32 -46.84
C GLU A 641 -15.26 17.13 -45.59
N ASP A 642 -16.06 17.07 -44.51
CA ASP A 642 -15.87 17.82 -43.28
C ASP A 642 -14.98 17.10 -42.25
N ILE A 643 -14.61 15.83 -42.48
CA ILE A 643 -13.78 15.01 -41.59
C ILE A 643 -12.43 14.71 -42.27
N ASN A 644 -11.44 15.57 -42.05
CA ASN A 644 -10.14 15.50 -42.74
C ASN A 644 -8.97 15.03 -41.87
N ASP A 645 -9.19 14.82 -40.58
CA ASP A 645 -8.17 14.36 -39.64
C ASP A 645 -8.72 13.37 -38.59
N PHE A 646 -7.81 12.66 -37.93
CA PHE A 646 -8.14 11.61 -36.98
C PHE A 646 -8.82 12.13 -35.70
N ASP A 647 -8.48 13.34 -35.25
CA ASP A 647 -9.07 13.91 -34.04
C ASP A 647 -10.51 14.36 -34.31
N THR A 648 -10.78 15.00 -35.45
CA THR A 648 -12.14 15.33 -35.90
C THR A 648 -13.01 14.08 -36.07
N LEU A 649 -12.46 12.99 -36.64
CA LEU A 649 -13.15 11.69 -36.71
C LEU A 649 -13.55 11.19 -35.31
N MET A 650 -12.62 11.23 -34.36
CA MET A 650 -12.88 10.77 -32.99
C MET A 650 -13.91 11.63 -32.28
N GLU A 651 -13.91 12.95 -32.47
CA GLU A 651 -14.94 13.84 -31.94
C GLU A 651 -16.33 13.47 -32.44
N CYS A 652 -16.49 13.28 -33.75
CA CYS A 652 -17.77 12.89 -34.36
C CYS A 652 -18.25 11.51 -33.87
N LEU A 653 -17.35 10.54 -33.74
CA LEU A 653 -17.70 9.21 -33.20
C LEU A 653 -18.09 9.27 -31.71
N ASN A 654 -17.39 10.07 -30.92
CA ASN A 654 -17.73 10.29 -29.50
C ASN A 654 -19.13 10.90 -29.35
N ILE A 655 -19.51 11.83 -30.22
CA ILE A 655 -20.85 12.42 -30.26
C ILE A 655 -21.90 11.34 -30.57
N ALA A 656 -21.66 10.49 -31.58
CA ALA A 656 -22.57 9.40 -31.91
C ALA A 656 -22.72 8.39 -30.76
N VAL A 657 -21.62 8.02 -30.10
CA VAL A 657 -21.65 7.13 -28.92
C VAL A 657 -22.40 7.77 -27.76
N TYR A 658 -22.15 9.05 -27.46
CA TYR A 658 -22.88 9.78 -26.41
C TYR A 658 -24.39 9.70 -26.62
N PHE A 659 -24.86 9.88 -27.85
CA PHE A 659 -26.29 9.74 -28.16
C PHE A 659 -26.78 8.31 -28.11
N SER A 660 -25.98 7.36 -28.57
CA SER A 660 -26.30 5.94 -28.42
C SER A 660 -26.45 5.54 -26.95
N GLU A 661 -25.61 6.09 -26.06
CA GLU A 661 -25.72 5.86 -24.62
C GLU A 661 -27.05 6.37 -24.04
N LYS A 662 -27.55 7.51 -24.52
CA LYS A 662 -28.79 8.15 -24.03
C LYS A 662 -30.06 7.54 -24.60
N GLU A 663 -30.06 7.22 -25.89
CA GLU A 663 -31.26 6.71 -26.58
C GLU A 663 -31.34 5.18 -26.55
N ASN A 664 -30.32 4.48 -26.02
CA ASN A 664 -30.22 3.01 -25.97
C ASN A 664 -30.52 2.36 -27.33
N LYS A 665 -29.95 2.94 -28.38
CA LYS A 665 -29.98 2.44 -29.75
C LYS A 665 -28.70 2.85 -30.45
N VAL A 666 -28.37 2.18 -31.55
CA VAL A 666 -27.26 2.62 -32.41
C VAL A 666 -27.54 3.98 -33.03
N VAL A 667 -26.52 4.82 -33.13
CA VAL A 667 -26.64 6.18 -33.70
C VAL A 667 -25.63 6.37 -34.81
N LYS A 668 -26.12 6.79 -35.99
CA LYS A 668 -25.28 7.34 -37.06
C LYS A 668 -24.99 8.80 -36.73
N TYR A 669 -23.74 9.24 -36.78
CA TYR A 669 -23.43 10.66 -36.73
C TYR A 669 -24.05 11.37 -37.94
N SER A 670 -24.71 12.50 -37.69
CA SER A 670 -25.05 13.51 -38.70
C SER A 670 -25.03 14.89 -38.07
N TYR A 671 -24.75 15.92 -38.88
CA TYR A 671 -24.78 17.31 -38.41
C TYR A 671 -26.16 17.73 -37.85
N GLU A 672 -27.24 17.15 -38.36
CA GLU A 672 -28.62 17.37 -37.88
C GLU A 672 -28.83 16.80 -36.46
N ILE A 673 -28.29 15.61 -36.19
CA ILE A 673 -28.31 15.02 -34.84
C ILE A 673 -27.46 15.86 -33.88
N PHE A 674 -26.29 16.31 -34.33
CA PHE A 674 -25.45 17.22 -33.56
C PHE A 674 -26.18 18.53 -33.21
N SER A 675 -26.79 19.19 -34.19
CA SER A 675 -27.49 20.47 -34.00
C SER A 675 -28.73 20.36 -33.10
N LYS A 676 -29.50 19.26 -33.17
CA LYS A 676 -30.69 19.03 -32.33
C LYS A 676 -30.38 18.95 -30.83
N TYR A 677 -29.18 18.52 -30.48
CA TYR A 677 -28.80 18.26 -29.08
C TYR A 677 -27.63 19.13 -28.60
N LYS A 678 -27.18 20.06 -29.43
CA LYS A 678 -26.14 21.04 -29.13
C LYS A 678 -26.45 21.82 -27.85
N ASP A 679 -27.68 22.31 -27.68
CA ASP A 679 -28.07 23.07 -26.48
C ASP A 679 -27.92 22.27 -25.18
N LYS A 680 -28.13 20.95 -25.22
CA LYS A 680 -27.95 20.08 -24.05
C LYS A 680 -26.47 19.79 -23.78
N PHE A 681 -25.69 19.61 -24.85
CA PHE A 681 -24.25 19.43 -24.74
C PHE A 681 -23.55 20.70 -24.24
N ASP A 682 -23.95 21.87 -24.73
CA ASP A 682 -23.46 23.16 -24.29
C ASP A 682 -23.84 23.43 -22.82
N PHE A 683 -25.07 23.12 -22.41
CA PHE A 683 -25.47 23.13 -21.00
C PHE A 683 -24.57 22.27 -20.13
N ASP A 684 -24.33 21.01 -20.51
CA ASP A 684 -23.50 20.08 -19.74
C ASP A 684 -22.07 20.60 -19.58
N LYS A 685 -21.51 21.13 -20.67
CA LYS A 685 -20.18 21.71 -20.70
C LYS A 685 -20.08 22.95 -19.82
N GLU A 686 -21.06 23.84 -19.85
CA GLU A 686 -21.12 25.01 -18.96
C GLU A 686 -21.30 24.60 -17.49
N PHE A 687 -22.16 23.63 -17.21
CA PHE A 687 -22.40 23.14 -15.85
C PHE A 687 -21.15 22.50 -15.25
N VAL A 688 -20.47 21.61 -15.98
CA VAL A 688 -19.19 21.02 -15.56
C VAL A 688 -18.17 22.12 -15.28
N ARG A 689 -18.04 23.11 -16.17
CA ARG A 689 -17.13 24.25 -15.95
C ARG A 689 -17.50 25.05 -14.70
N ALA A 690 -18.79 25.27 -14.42
CA ALA A 690 -19.22 26.00 -13.23
C ALA A 690 -18.85 25.25 -11.94
N VAL A 691 -19.09 23.93 -11.90
CA VAL A 691 -18.70 23.07 -10.77
C VAL A 691 -17.18 23.02 -10.60
N MET A 692 -16.43 22.78 -11.69
CA MET A 692 -14.96 22.65 -11.64
C MET A 692 -14.27 23.95 -11.22
N ASN A 693 -14.85 25.10 -11.59
CA ASN A 693 -14.35 26.42 -11.17
C ASN A 693 -14.96 26.89 -9.83
N GLU A 694 -15.61 26.01 -9.07
CA GLU A 694 -16.22 26.28 -7.76
C GLU A 694 -17.22 27.47 -7.75
N LYS A 695 -17.89 27.75 -8.88
CA LYS A 695 -18.88 28.83 -9.06
C LYS A 695 -20.27 28.47 -8.51
N LEU A 696 -20.28 27.80 -7.37
CA LEU A 696 -21.50 27.38 -6.68
C LEU A 696 -21.89 28.42 -5.62
N MET A 697 -23.19 28.62 -5.43
CA MET A 697 -23.76 29.45 -4.37
C MET A 697 -24.54 28.55 -3.41
N VAL A 698 -24.35 28.78 -2.10
CA VAL A 698 -25.09 28.07 -1.05
C VAL A 698 -26.34 28.84 -0.70
N LEU A 699 -27.46 28.14 -0.64
CA LEU A 699 -28.74 28.64 -0.19
C LEU A 699 -29.08 28.03 1.17
N TYR A 700 -29.77 28.78 2.01
CA TYR A 700 -30.13 28.41 3.38
C TYR A 700 -31.63 28.57 3.61
N ARG A 701 -32.20 27.70 4.45
CA ARG A 701 -33.59 27.78 4.90
C ARG A 701 -33.68 27.44 6.38
N ASN A 702 -34.52 28.16 7.12
CA ASN A 702 -34.76 27.88 8.53
C ASN A 702 -35.56 26.59 8.72
N VAL A 703 -35.06 25.75 9.62
CA VAL A 703 -35.77 24.61 10.19
C VAL A 703 -36.23 24.98 11.60
N TYR A 704 -37.53 24.96 11.83
CA TYR A 704 -38.12 25.41 13.09
C TYR A 704 -38.46 24.23 13.99
N ASP A 705 -38.32 24.44 15.29
CA ASP A 705 -38.89 23.52 16.28
C ASP A 705 -40.36 23.86 16.57
N LYS A 706 -40.98 23.07 17.47
CA LYS A 706 -42.37 23.29 17.90
C LYS A 706 -42.63 24.60 18.63
N SER A 707 -41.61 25.23 19.23
CA SER A 707 -41.74 26.53 19.89
C SER A 707 -41.73 27.68 18.88
N GLY A 708 -41.32 27.42 17.64
CA GLY A 708 -41.13 28.42 16.60
C GLY A 708 -39.72 29.03 16.61
N GLU A 709 -38.81 28.50 17.43
CA GLU A 709 -37.39 28.86 17.40
C GLU A 709 -36.68 28.12 16.27
N VAL A 710 -35.61 28.73 15.75
CA VAL A 710 -34.85 28.10 14.67
C VAL A 710 -33.89 27.06 15.25
N PHE A 711 -34.10 25.81 14.89
CA PHE A 711 -33.29 24.67 15.29
C PHE A 711 -32.00 24.56 14.46
N ALA A 712 -32.13 24.68 13.13
CA ALA A 712 -31.02 24.53 12.20
C ALA A 712 -31.30 25.29 10.89
N LEU A 713 -30.26 25.41 10.05
CA LEU A 713 -30.39 25.85 8.67
C LEU A 713 -30.19 24.66 7.74
N ASP A 714 -31.22 24.37 6.94
CA ASP A 714 -31.08 23.44 5.82
C ASP A 714 -30.40 24.10 4.63
N THR A 715 -29.56 23.34 3.93
CA THR A 715 -28.69 23.86 2.87
C THR A 715 -28.99 23.27 1.51
N SER A 716 -28.86 24.09 0.48
CA SER A 716 -29.02 23.70 -0.92
C SER A 716 -28.00 24.43 -1.79
N VAL A 717 -27.75 23.93 -3.00
CA VAL A 717 -26.79 24.52 -3.94
C VAL A 717 -27.48 24.99 -5.21
N THR A 718 -27.00 26.13 -5.73
CA THR A 718 -27.33 26.64 -7.06
C THR A 718 -26.06 27.17 -7.76
N CYS A 719 -26.14 27.40 -9.07
CA CYS A 719 -25.13 28.12 -9.83
C CYS A 719 -25.77 28.95 -10.94
N TYR A 720 -25.04 29.98 -11.39
CA TYR A 720 -25.41 30.78 -12.55
C TYR A 720 -24.69 30.26 -13.79
N LEU A 721 -25.44 29.99 -14.86
CA LEU A 721 -24.91 29.70 -16.19
C LEU A 721 -25.25 30.86 -17.13
N LYS A 722 -24.31 31.22 -18.01
CA LYS A 722 -24.38 32.46 -18.79
C LYS A 722 -25.64 32.54 -19.65
N ASP A 723 -26.00 31.42 -20.29
CA ASP A 723 -27.13 31.35 -21.21
C ASP A 723 -28.41 30.76 -20.56
N TYR A 724 -28.33 30.32 -19.30
CA TYR A 724 -29.45 29.66 -18.59
C TYR A 724 -29.90 30.37 -17.30
N GLY A 725 -29.15 31.38 -16.85
CA GLY A 725 -29.44 32.10 -15.60
C GLY A 725 -29.13 31.28 -14.35
N ASP A 726 -29.78 31.65 -13.24
CA ASP A 726 -29.69 30.92 -11.97
C ASP A 726 -30.49 29.61 -12.07
N LEU A 727 -29.81 28.47 -11.83
CA LEU A 727 -30.46 27.18 -11.82
C LEU A 727 -31.26 26.98 -10.52
N ASN A 728 -32.50 26.51 -10.63
CA ASN A 728 -33.21 26.03 -9.44
C ASN A 728 -32.55 24.75 -8.90
N SER A 729 -32.70 24.47 -7.60
CA SER A 729 -32.05 23.32 -6.93
C SER A 729 -32.38 21.98 -7.61
N LYS A 730 -33.62 21.79 -8.07
CA LYS A 730 -34.04 20.54 -8.74
C LYS A 730 -33.25 20.32 -10.03
N THR A 731 -33.17 21.32 -10.90
CA THR A 731 -32.39 21.24 -12.15
C THR A 731 -30.90 21.06 -11.86
N PHE A 732 -30.38 21.74 -10.84
CA PHE A 732 -28.98 21.65 -10.43
C PHE A 732 -28.61 20.22 -9.99
N TYR A 733 -29.32 19.63 -9.03
CA TYR A 733 -29.01 18.29 -8.53
C TYR A 733 -29.30 17.19 -9.57
N GLN A 734 -30.29 17.37 -10.45
CA GLN A 734 -30.50 16.48 -11.60
C GLN A 734 -29.31 16.51 -12.57
N ALA A 735 -28.73 17.68 -12.85
CA ALA A 735 -27.53 17.80 -13.66
C ALA A 735 -26.31 17.18 -12.97
N ALA A 736 -26.09 17.49 -11.68
CA ALA A 736 -24.99 16.94 -10.90
C ALA A 736 -25.01 15.42 -10.84
N LYS A 737 -26.17 14.80 -10.59
CA LYS A 737 -26.34 13.34 -10.57
C LYS A 737 -26.09 12.74 -11.96
N ARG A 738 -26.69 13.31 -13.01
CA ARG A 738 -26.53 12.80 -14.38
C ARG A 738 -25.10 12.88 -14.91
N LEU A 739 -24.32 13.85 -14.44
CA LEU A 739 -22.93 14.08 -14.85
C LEU A 739 -21.92 13.50 -13.86
N ASN A 740 -22.38 12.75 -12.86
CA ASN A 740 -21.57 12.14 -11.82
C ASN A 740 -20.67 13.13 -11.06
N LEU A 741 -21.23 14.29 -10.69
CA LEU A 741 -20.53 15.38 -10.01
C LEU A 741 -20.96 15.57 -8.55
N ARG A 742 -21.82 14.71 -7.99
CA ARG A 742 -22.38 14.89 -6.63
C ARG A 742 -21.31 14.98 -5.55
N GLY A 743 -20.38 14.03 -5.48
CA GLY A 743 -19.29 14.11 -4.50
C GLY A 743 -18.41 15.36 -4.63
N LYS A 744 -18.26 15.93 -5.84
CA LYS A 744 -17.53 17.20 -6.02
C LYS A 744 -18.35 18.40 -5.54
N VAL A 745 -19.67 18.39 -5.78
CA VAL A 745 -20.60 19.39 -5.27
C VAL A 745 -20.59 19.40 -3.74
N ASP A 746 -20.65 18.23 -3.10
CA ASP A 746 -20.64 18.08 -1.64
C ASP A 746 -19.36 18.69 -1.04
N ALA A 747 -18.19 18.41 -1.62
CA ALA A 747 -16.93 18.98 -1.18
C ALA A 747 -16.92 20.52 -1.27
N ILE A 748 -17.43 21.09 -2.37
CA ILE A 748 -17.52 22.55 -2.55
C ILE A 748 -18.54 23.17 -1.59
N LEU A 749 -19.68 22.52 -1.39
CA LEU A 749 -20.73 22.94 -0.45
C LEU A 749 -20.15 23.05 0.97
N LEU A 750 -19.51 21.98 1.45
CA LEU A 750 -18.97 21.95 2.80
C LEU A 750 -17.84 22.96 2.98
N LYS A 751 -16.93 23.11 2.00
CA LYS A 751 -15.90 24.16 2.01
C LYS A 751 -16.51 25.56 2.15
N LYS A 752 -17.59 25.86 1.40
CA LYS A 752 -18.28 27.15 1.49
C LYS A 752 -19.00 27.32 2.82
N ILE A 753 -19.67 26.28 3.32
CA ILE A 753 -20.33 26.28 4.63
C ILE A 753 -19.32 26.56 5.74
N PHE A 754 -18.20 25.84 5.81
CA PHE A 754 -17.21 26.06 6.87
C PHE A 754 -16.55 27.44 6.81
N ASN A 755 -16.35 28.00 5.61
CA ASN A 755 -15.91 29.39 5.48
C ASN A 755 -16.97 30.37 6.01
N GLN A 756 -18.24 30.17 5.64
CA GLN A 756 -19.34 31.01 6.12
C GLN A 756 -19.52 30.91 7.64
N LEU A 757 -19.39 29.71 8.18
CA LEU A 757 -19.46 29.41 9.60
C LEU A 757 -18.33 30.06 10.39
N LYS A 758 -17.12 30.17 9.82
CA LYS A 758 -16.02 30.90 10.45
C LYS A 758 -16.37 32.39 10.65
N GLU A 759 -17.09 32.99 9.71
CA GLU A 759 -17.58 34.37 9.84
C GLU A 759 -18.65 34.47 10.93
N TRP A 760 -19.56 33.50 11.02
CA TRP A 760 -20.65 33.49 11.99
C TRP A 760 -20.18 33.16 13.43
N ASN A 761 -19.20 32.26 13.59
CA ASN A 761 -18.69 31.81 14.89
C ASN A 761 -18.07 32.96 15.71
N ASN A 762 -17.45 33.94 15.05
CA ASN A 762 -16.90 35.14 15.69
C ASN A 762 -17.97 35.99 16.43
N GLN A 763 -19.26 35.75 16.17
CA GLN A 763 -20.37 36.52 16.74
C GLN A 763 -21.14 35.76 17.83
N GLY A 764 -20.75 34.52 18.14
CA GLY A 764 -21.06 33.85 19.41
C GLY A 764 -22.38 33.06 19.51
N LYS A 765 -23.19 32.95 18.44
CA LYS A 765 -24.41 32.12 18.42
C LYS A 765 -24.13 30.69 17.94
N ALA A 766 -24.70 29.70 18.64
CA ALA A 766 -24.65 28.31 18.22
C ALA A 766 -25.77 28.01 17.22
N ILE A 767 -25.44 27.38 16.09
CA ILE A 767 -26.40 27.07 15.03
C ILE A 767 -26.17 25.67 14.47
N GLY A 768 -27.26 24.94 14.24
CA GLY A 768 -27.24 23.69 13.48
C GLY A 768 -27.20 23.96 11.98
N ILE A 769 -26.39 23.24 11.22
CA ILE A 769 -26.40 23.27 9.75
C ILE A 769 -26.71 21.86 9.24
N ILE A 770 -27.75 21.72 8.42
CA ILE A 770 -28.10 20.45 7.76
C ILE A 770 -27.46 20.43 6.38
N VAL A 771 -26.74 19.35 6.08
CA VAL A 771 -26.05 19.13 4.79
C VAL A 771 -26.45 17.79 4.19
N ASP A 772 -26.98 17.83 2.97
CA ASP A 772 -27.31 16.65 2.19
C ASP A 772 -26.07 16.11 1.47
N LEU A 773 -25.65 14.89 1.82
CA LEU A 773 -24.48 14.22 1.25
C LEU A 773 -24.86 12.91 0.56
N VAL A 774 -24.05 12.51 -0.43
CA VAL A 774 -24.15 11.21 -1.09
C VAL A 774 -23.21 10.17 -0.50
N ASP A 775 -23.48 8.89 -0.76
CA ASP A 775 -22.66 7.73 -0.43
C ASP A 775 -21.19 7.92 -0.84
N GLU A 776 -20.94 8.35 -2.09
CA GLU A 776 -19.58 8.50 -2.62
C GLU A 776 -18.76 9.56 -1.85
N THR A 777 -19.41 10.43 -1.09
CA THR A 777 -18.76 11.40 -0.20
C THR A 777 -18.41 10.73 1.13
N ILE A 778 -19.35 10.00 1.74
CA ILE A 778 -19.17 9.41 3.08
C ILE A 778 -18.27 8.18 3.09
N GLU A 779 -18.21 7.44 1.98
CA GLU A 779 -17.31 6.28 1.81
C GLU A 779 -15.83 6.69 1.83
N LYS A 780 -15.52 7.96 1.51
CA LYS A 780 -14.15 8.44 1.45
C LYS A 780 -13.59 8.66 2.86
N LYS A 781 -12.67 7.79 3.27
CA LYS A 781 -11.92 7.96 4.53
C LYS A 781 -11.27 9.34 4.68
N SER A 782 -10.75 9.92 3.60
CA SER A 782 -10.17 11.27 3.60
C SER A 782 -11.21 12.36 3.90
N PHE A 783 -12.45 12.19 3.46
CA PHE A 783 -13.55 13.09 3.77
C PHE A 783 -13.92 13.02 5.26
N ILE A 784 -14.11 11.80 5.79
CA ILE A 784 -14.40 11.56 7.20
C ILE A 784 -13.35 12.24 8.09
N HIS A 785 -12.07 12.02 7.78
CA HIS A 785 -10.96 12.62 8.52
C HIS A 785 -10.96 14.14 8.43
N TRP A 786 -11.03 14.69 7.21
CA TRP A 786 -11.13 16.14 7.00
C TRP A 786 -12.28 16.76 7.79
N LEU A 787 -13.43 16.08 7.83
CA LEU A 787 -14.60 16.56 8.55
C LEU A 787 -14.39 16.57 10.06
N MET A 788 -13.82 15.49 10.62
CA MET A 788 -13.51 15.39 12.05
C MET A 788 -12.46 16.43 12.48
N GLU A 789 -11.42 16.66 11.70
CA GLU A 789 -10.46 17.73 12.00
C GLU A 789 -11.06 19.12 11.86
N THR A 790 -11.96 19.30 10.88
CA THR A 790 -12.59 20.59 10.63
C THR A 790 -13.59 20.92 11.74
N ILE A 791 -14.42 19.97 12.18
CA ILE A 791 -15.42 20.20 13.23
C ILE A 791 -14.78 20.48 14.60
N GLU A 792 -13.55 20.02 14.84
CA GLU A 792 -12.78 20.35 16.06
C GLU A 792 -12.36 21.83 16.12
N LYS A 793 -12.34 22.53 14.98
CA LYS A 793 -12.03 23.97 14.93
C LYS A 793 -13.22 24.85 15.28
N PHE A 794 -14.42 24.28 15.47
CA PHE A 794 -15.66 25.01 15.72
C PHE A 794 -16.33 24.52 17.01
N GLU A 795 -16.29 25.34 18.07
CA GLU A 795 -16.84 24.97 19.39
C GLU A 795 -18.38 25.07 19.45
N LYS A 796 -18.99 26.00 18.72
CA LYS A 796 -20.43 26.35 18.85
C LYS A 796 -21.31 25.83 17.72
N ILE A 797 -20.78 25.00 16.84
CA ILE A 797 -21.49 24.60 15.62
C ILE A 797 -21.90 23.15 15.73
N LYS A 798 -23.14 22.86 15.32
CA LYS A 798 -23.63 21.50 15.15
C LYS A 798 -23.82 21.22 13.66
N LEU A 799 -23.18 20.18 13.15
CA LEU A 799 -23.42 19.69 11.80
C LEU A 799 -24.42 18.55 11.85
N ILE A 800 -25.41 18.59 10.97
CA ILE A 800 -26.42 17.55 10.81
C ILE A 800 -26.27 16.98 9.40
N ILE A 801 -25.75 15.77 9.29
CA ILE A 801 -25.53 15.11 8.01
C ILE A 801 -26.82 14.39 7.62
N LYS A 802 -27.40 14.82 6.50
CA LYS A 802 -28.61 14.28 5.90
C LYS A 802 -28.22 13.26 4.82
N LEU A 803 -28.71 12.03 4.97
CA LEU A 803 -28.44 10.90 4.08
C LEU A 803 -29.74 10.19 3.73
N ASP A 804 -29.82 9.61 2.53
CA ASP A 804 -30.92 8.72 2.17
C ASP A 804 -30.80 7.37 2.91
N GLU A 805 -31.91 6.63 2.96
CA GLU A 805 -32.07 5.35 3.68
C GLU A 805 -31.00 4.31 3.30
N GLU A 806 -30.82 4.06 1.99
CA GLU A 806 -29.85 3.11 1.44
C GLU A 806 -28.40 3.50 1.76
N THR A 807 -28.08 4.79 1.67
CA THR A 807 -26.75 5.30 2.02
C THR A 807 -26.40 5.02 3.48
N ILE A 808 -27.38 5.09 4.38
CA ILE A 808 -27.13 4.80 5.80
C ILE A 808 -26.88 3.31 6.01
N GLU A 809 -27.70 2.45 5.41
CA GLU A 809 -27.55 0.99 5.52
C GLU A 809 -26.18 0.50 5.04
N ASP A 810 -25.72 1.04 3.90
CA ASP A 810 -24.43 0.64 3.30
C ASP A 810 -23.21 1.25 4.02
N ASN A 811 -23.41 2.25 4.88
CA ASN A 811 -22.33 3.02 5.49
C ASN A 811 -22.41 3.14 7.02
N ILE A 812 -23.02 2.15 7.69
CA ILE A 812 -23.16 2.13 9.16
C ILE A 812 -21.80 2.31 9.85
N GLU A 813 -20.75 1.61 9.40
CA GLU A 813 -19.41 1.69 10.01
C GLU A 813 -18.82 3.11 9.93
N GLN A 814 -18.96 3.77 8.79
CA GLN A 814 -18.49 5.14 8.54
C GLN A 814 -19.27 6.16 9.38
N ILE A 815 -20.58 5.96 9.51
CA ILE A 815 -21.45 6.80 10.35
C ILE A 815 -21.07 6.66 11.82
N LEU A 816 -20.85 5.43 12.30
CA LEU A 816 -20.36 5.17 13.66
C LEU A 816 -18.96 5.77 13.89
N PHE A 817 -18.11 5.82 12.86
CA PHE A 817 -16.79 6.45 12.96
C PHE A 817 -16.88 7.99 13.07
N LEU A 818 -17.90 8.60 12.47
CA LEU A 818 -18.21 10.02 12.56
C LEU A 818 -18.98 10.41 13.84
N GLU A 819 -19.20 9.46 14.76
CA GLU A 819 -19.88 9.71 16.03
C GLU A 819 -19.10 10.76 16.84
N HIS A 820 -19.70 11.93 16.99
CA HIS A 820 -19.09 13.09 17.62
C HIS A 820 -20.18 13.99 18.23
N GLU A 821 -19.96 14.59 19.40
CA GLU A 821 -20.98 15.40 20.10
C GLU A 821 -21.57 16.57 19.29
N ARG A 822 -20.82 17.04 18.28
CA ARG A 822 -21.19 18.14 17.37
C ARG A 822 -21.66 17.68 15.98
N ILE A 823 -21.69 16.37 15.72
CA ILE A 823 -22.21 15.78 14.48
C ILE A 823 -23.46 14.96 14.83
N SER A 824 -24.55 15.21 14.11
CA SER A 824 -25.76 14.41 14.18
C SER A 824 -26.11 13.87 12.81
N PHE A 825 -26.84 12.77 12.77
CA PHE A 825 -27.28 12.15 11.53
C PHE A 825 -28.80 12.23 11.36
N LEU A 826 -29.21 12.56 10.15
CA LEU A 826 -30.60 12.63 9.73
C LEU A 826 -30.81 11.67 8.56
N VAL A 827 -31.79 10.76 8.67
CA VAL A 827 -32.26 9.96 7.53
C VAL A 827 -33.32 10.73 6.76
N ASN A 828 -33.15 10.81 5.45
CA ASN A 828 -34.05 11.45 4.50
C ASN A 828 -34.99 10.42 3.85
N ASN A 829 -36.16 10.88 3.38
CA ASN A 829 -37.15 10.06 2.68
C ASN A 829 -37.64 8.83 3.47
N PHE A 830 -37.68 8.95 4.80
CA PHE A 830 -38.03 7.82 5.65
C PHE A 830 -39.47 7.36 5.44
N GLY A 831 -39.62 6.05 5.20
CA GLY A 831 -40.90 5.40 4.93
C GLY A 831 -41.29 5.34 3.45
N GLY A 832 -40.44 5.82 2.53
CA GLY A 832 -40.63 5.69 1.08
C GLY A 832 -40.28 4.30 0.52
N LYS A 833 -39.39 3.56 1.19
CA LYS A 833 -39.08 2.14 0.96
C LYS A 833 -39.09 1.40 2.30
N VAL A 834 -39.23 0.08 2.25
CA VAL A 834 -39.51 -0.76 3.43
C VAL A 834 -38.23 -1.01 4.23
N LEU A 835 -37.84 -0.08 5.09
CA LEU A 835 -37.09 -0.43 6.30
C LEU A 835 -38.01 -1.27 7.20
N ASN A 836 -37.57 -2.47 7.58
CA ASN A 836 -38.32 -3.29 8.52
C ASN A 836 -38.33 -2.57 9.88
N THR A 837 -39.43 -2.65 10.63
CA THR A 837 -39.57 -2.06 11.98
C THR A 837 -38.49 -2.48 12.98
N VAL A 838 -37.76 -3.55 12.68
CA VAL A 838 -36.65 -4.09 13.49
C VAL A 838 -35.36 -3.26 13.29
N GLU A 839 -35.16 -2.61 12.13
CA GLU A 839 -33.89 -1.96 11.76
C GLU A 839 -33.75 -0.53 12.31
N ILE A 840 -34.83 0.27 12.35
CA ILE A 840 -34.75 1.69 12.78
C ILE A 840 -34.20 1.89 14.22
N LYS A 841 -34.35 0.89 15.08
CA LYS A 841 -33.86 0.94 16.46
C LYS A 841 -32.33 0.92 16.51
N ASP A 842 -31.70 0.19 15.60
CA ASP A 842 -30.27 -0.08 15.59
C ASP A 842 -29.49 0.82 14.61
N ILE A 843 -30.20 1.61 13.79
CA ILE A 843 -29.58 2.58 12.89
C ILE A 843 -29.03 3.79 13.68
N PRO A 844 -27.76 4.20 13.46
CA PRO A 844 -27.08 5.29 14.16
C PRO A 844 -27.49 6.69 13.66
N VAL A 845 -28.81 6.97 13.59
CA VAL A 845 -29.35 8.31 13.29
C VAL A 845 -30.03 8.96 14.48
N ASP A 846 -30.02 10.29 14.54
CA ASP A 846 -30.69 11.09 15.57
C ASP A 846 -32.09 11.55 15.13
N ILE A 847 -32.21 11.89 13.85
CA ILE A 847 -33.39 12.54 13.27
C ILE A 847 -33.88 11.72 12.07
N VAL A 848 -35.19 11.64 11.93
CA VAL A 848 -35.89 10.99 10.84
C VAL A 848 -36.72 12.03 10.11
N CYS A 849 -36.40 12.29 8.84
CA CYS A 849 -37.19 13.16 7.97
C CYS A 849 -38.15 12.32 7.13
N ILE A 850 -39.43 12.62 7.26
CA ILE A 850 -40.50 11.87 6.58
C ILE A 850 -40.48 12.18 5.09
N ASP A 851 -40.71 11.16 4.26
CA ASP A 851 -40.81 11.32 2.81
C ASP A 851 -41.92 12.31 2.42
N SER A 852 -41.56 13.23 1.52
CA SER A 852 -42.44 14.28 1.01
C SER A 852 -43.72 13.75 0.36
N ASP A 853 -43.74 12.52 -0.16
CA ASP A 853 -44.92 11.91 -0.77
C ASP A 853 -46.07 11.73 0.24
N TYR A 854 -45.78 11.52 1.53
CA TYR A 854 -46.79 11.50 2.58
C TYR A 854 -47.35 12.89 2.87
N ILE A 855 -46.54 13.92 2.69
CA ILE A 855 -46.88 15.32 2.96
C ILE A 855 -47.70 15.91 1.82
N LEU A 856 -47.40 15.53 0.57
CA LEU A 856 -48.13 15.96 -0.62
C LEU A 856 -49.61 15.54 -0.57
N ASN A 857 -49.91 14.37 -0.02
CA ASN A 857 -51.26 13.78 0.00
C ASN A 857 -51.99 13.93 1.36
N ILE A 858 -51.42 14.69 2.30
CA ILE A 858 -51.94 14.79 3.67
C ILE A 858 -53.29 15.53 3.73
N GLY A 859 -54.24 14.98 4.49
CA GLY A 859 -55.60 15.54 4.62
C GLY A 859 -56.53 15.34 3.43
N GLU A 860 -56.04 14.77 2.32
CA GLU A 860 -56.87 14.36 1.18
C GLU A 860 -57.20 12.86 1.20
N ASN A 861 -56.38 12.05 1.88
CA ASN A 861 -56.52 10.60 1.93
C ASN A 861 -56.19 10.05 3.33
N GLU A 862 -57.19 9.46 3.99
CA GLU A 862 -57.06 8.88 5.34
C GLU A 862 -55.96 7.82 5.44
N LEU A 863 -55.69 7.05 4.37
CA LEU A 863 -54.62 6.05 4.36
C LEU A 863 -53.24 6.68 4.50
N TYR A 864 -53.00 7.84 3.89
CA TYR A 864 -51.74 8.56 4.04
C TYR A 864 -51.62 9.18 5.43
N ASP A 865 -52.71 9.68 6.00
CA ASP A 865 -52.73 10.23 7.35
C ASP A 865 -52.42 9.15 8.41
N ASP A 866 -52.97 7.94 8.25
CA ASP A 866 -52.73 6.77 9.10
C ASP A 866 -51.30 6.24 8.96
N ALA A 867 -50.79 6.11 7.72
CA ALA A 867 -49.40 5.70 7.47
C ALA A 867 -48.41 6.69 8.08
N LEU A 868 -48.67 7.99 7.93
CA LEU A 868 -47.89 9.05 8.54
C LEU A 868 -47.89 8.96 10.08
N ASN A 869 -49.06 8.73 10.69
CA ASN A 869 -49.15 8.53 12.15
C ASN A 869 -48.36 7.30 12.62
N TYR A 870 -48.41 6.21 11.86
CA TYR A 870 -47.65 4.99 12.13
C TYR A 870 -46.15 5.25 12.09
N ILE A 871 -45.64 5.89 11.01
CA ILE A 871 -44.23 6.24 10.83
C ILE A 871 -43.73 7.13 11.97
N ILE A 872 -44.49 8.18 12.32
CA ILE A 872 -44.17 9.07 13.45
C ILE A 872 -44.09 8.25 14.74
N SER A 873 -45.05 7.36 14.98
CA SER A 873 -45.07 6.54 16.20
C SER A 873 -43.88 5.60 16.30
N LEU A 874 -43.42 5.05 15.17
CA LEU A 874 -42.28 4.15 15.08
C LEU A 874 -40.98 4.89 15.42
N ALA A 875 -40.72 6.02 14.78
CA ALA A 875 -39.55 6.85 15.05
C ALA A 875 -39.48 7.27 16.53
N LYS A 876 -40.61 7.70 17.10
CA LYS A 876 -40.69 8.09 18.52
C LYS A 876 -40.42 6.94 19.49
N LYS A 877 -40.95 5.74 19.21
CA LYS A 877 -40.70 4.54 20.04
C LYS A 877 -39.22 4.13 20.02
N SER A 878 -38.51 4.44 18.95
CA SER A 878 -37.06 4.21 18.80
C SER A 878 -36.20 5.38 19.29
N ASN A 879 -36.78 6.30 20.09
CA ASN A 879 -36.11 7.49 20.64
C ASN A 879 -35.51 8.43 19.58
N LYS A 880 -36.04 8.41 18.35
CA LYS A 880 -35.60 9.31 17.26
C LYS A 880 -36.45 10.58 17.22
N LYS A 881 -35.83 11.69 16.79
CA LYS A 881 -36.54 12.94 16.49
C LYS A 881 -37.17 12.86 15.10
N VAL A 882 -38.29 13.55 14.89
CA VAL A 882 -39.06 13.52 13.65
C VAL A 882 -39.08 14.91 13.02
N MET A 883 -38.64 14.98 11.78
CA MET A 883 -38.67 16.17 10.93
C MET A 883 -39.66 15.98 9.77
N VAL A 884 -40.32 17.06 9.39
CA VAL A 884 -41.14 17.12 8.18
C VAL A 884 -40.66 18.26 7.28
N SER A 885 -40.30 17.94 6.04
CA SER A 885 -39.86 18.90 5.04
C SER A 885 -40.95 19.20 4.00
N ASP A 886 -40.67 20.16 3.11
CA ASP A 886 -41.45 20.47 1.91
C ASP A 886 -42.93 20.82 2.15
N ILE A 887 -43.21 21.51 3.27
CA ILE A 887 -44.54 22.09 3.51
C ILE A 887 -44.75 23.27 2.55
N VAL A 888 -45.69 23.12 1.61
CA VAL A 888 -45.98 24.11 0.56
C VAL A 888 -47.32 24.84 0.75
N SER A 889 -48.13 24.41 1.71
CA SER A 889 -49.44 25.03 1.99
C SER A 889 -49.75 25.18 3.47
N LYS A 890 -50.64 26.13 3.79
CA LYS A 890 -51.18 26.32 5.14
C LYS A 890 -51.89 25.08 5.67
N ASN A 891 -52.64 24.39 4.82
CA ASN A 891 -53.40 23.21 5.23
C ASN A 891 -52.47 22.08 5.73
N GLN A 892 -51.40 21.80 4.97
CA GLN A 892 -50.35 20.86 5.39
C GLN A 892 -49.76 21.27 6.74
N TYR A 893 -49.37 22.54 6.88
CA TYR A 893 -48.80 23.07 8.12
C TYR A 893 -49.73 22.86 9.33
N ASP A 894 -51.00 23.24 9.21
CA ASP A 894 -51.99 23.15 10.30
C ASP A 894 -52.26 21.69 10.71
N ILE A 895 -52.16 20.72 9.79
CA ILE A 895 -52.30 19.28 10.09
C ILE A 895 -51.04 18.75 10.75
N ILE A 896 -49.87 19.05 10.19
CA ILE A 896 -48.56 18.57 10.65
C ILE A 896 -48.27 19.06 12.08
N MET A 897 -48.56 20.32 12.39
CA MET A 897 -48.34 20.90 13.72
C MET A 897 -49.18 20.25 14.83
N LYS A 898 -50.28 19.55 14.50
CA LYS A 898 -51.08 18.77 15.45
C LYS A 898 -50.47 17.39 15.76
N LYS A 899 -49.50 16.94 14.97
CA LYS A 899 -48.86 15.62 15.12
C LYS A 899 -47.65 15.70 16.06
N ASN A 900 -47.17 14.52 16.50
CA ASN A 900 -46.01 14.43 17.39
C ASN A 900 -44.68 14.55 16.62
N ILE A 901 -44.45 15.64 15.91
CA ILE A 901 -43.18 15.95 15.24
C ILE A 901 -42.25 16.77 16.14
N ASP A 902 -40.98 16.94 15.78
CA ASP A 902 -40.05 17.84 16.49
C ASP A 902 -39.68 19.06 15.64
N TYR A 903 -39.47 18.86 14.33
CA TYR A 903 -38.95 19.89 13.43
C TYR A 903 -39.76 20.02 12.14
N VAL A 904 -39.86 21.23 11.60
CA VAL A 904 -40.57 21.53 10.35
C VAL A 904 -39.80 22.50 9.46
N GLU A 905 -39.91 22.29 8.15
CA GLU A 905 -39.50 23.25 7.14
C GLU A 905 -40.40 23.22 5.90
N GLY A 906 -40.31 24.24 5.06
CA GLY A 906 -41.03 24.27 3.80
C GLY A 906 -41.16 25.67 3.21
N SER A 907 -41.42 25.74 1.90
CA SER A 907 -41.54 27.02 1.17
C SER A 907 -42.73 27.87 1.62
N TYR A 908 -43.77 27.26 2.19
CA TYR A 908 -44.87 27.98 2.85
C TYR A 908 -44.41 28.74 4.10
N ILE A 909 -43.46 28.17 4.84
CA ILE A 909 -42.91 28.76 6.08
C ILE A 909 -41.86 29.81 5.73
N LYS A 910 -40.79 29.39 5.04
CA LYS A 910 -39.76 30.27 4.48
C LYS A 910 -39.10 29.64 3.24
N PRO A 911 -38.88 30.41 2.17
CA PRO A 911 -38.12 29.94 1.01
C PRO A 911 -36.62 29.84 1.32
N TYR A 912 -35.86 29.18 0.44
CA TYR A 912 -34.40 29.26 0.46
C TYR A 912 -33.95 30.68 0.11
N VAL A 913 -32.94 31.19 0.82
CA VAL A 913 -32.32 32.50 0.58
C VAL A 913 -30.80 32.37 0.48
N LYS A 914 -30.11 33.40 -0.02
CA LYS A 914 -28.64 33.38 -0.12
C LYS A 914 -28.00 33.59 1.25
N GLY A 915 -26.75 33.14 1.40
CA GLY A 915 -25.99 33.26 2.66
C GLY A 915 -25.89 34.70 3.22
N GLU A 916 -25.81 35.70 2.35
CA GLU A 916 -25.79 37.11 2.76
C GLU A 916 -27.12 37.54 3.40
N ASP A 917 -28.25 37.12 2.84
CA ASP A 917 -29.58 37.48 3.32
C ASP A 917 -29.89 36.81 4.66
N ILE A 918 -29.54 35.52 4.81
CA ILE A 918 -29.79 34.78 6.06
C ILE A 918 -28.92 35.32 7.21
N PHE A 919 -27.71 35.79 6.90
CA PHE A 919 -26.82 36.37 7.89
C PHE A 919 -27.42 37.61 8.56
N TYR A 920 -28.10 38.48 7.81
CA TYR A 920 -28.75 39.66 8.40
C TYR A 920 -29.91 39.31 9.34
N GLU A 921 -30.67 38.25 9.05
CA GLU A 921 -31.75 37.78 9.93
C GLU A 921 -31.20 37.23 11.25
N TYR A 922 -30.05 36.56 11.21
CA TYR A 922 -29.43 35.93 12.38
C TYR A 922 -28.61 36.88 13.25
N THR A 923 -28.05 37.94 12.68
CA THR A 923 -27.20 38.90 13.38
C THR A 923 -27.96 40.08 14.01
N ASN A 924 -29.18 40.39 13.54
CA ASN A 924 -30.00 41.49 14.06
C ASN A 924 -31.12 41.07 15.03
N CYS A 925 -31.16 39.81 15.48
CA CYS A 925 -32.07 39.34 16.54
C CYS A 925 -31.39 39.25 17.90
#